data_AF-A0A9W9DYV2-F1
#
_entry.id   AF-A0A9W9DYV2-F1
#
_cell.length_a   1.000
_cell.length_b   1.000
_cell.length_c   1.000
_cell.angle_alpha   90.00
_cell.angle_beta   90.00
_cell.angle_gamma   90.00
#
_symmetry.space_group_name_H-M   'P 1'
#
loop_
_entity.id
_entity.type
_entity.pdbx_description
1 polymer ?
#
loop_
_entity_poly.entity_id
_entity_poly.type
_entity_poly.pdbx_seq_one_letter_code
_entity_poly.pdbx_strand_id
1 'polypeptide(L)'
;MLRSKSPCQLVLIRHVSTITNKETTKIFHRRIEKAERDERMDLTTALTPARTYMGGFTRPTDLRASNWFPGGAYVSEGRRYEEPSPFAYEPHTVFLLESRYDIKYQIGRTDSPAHIVAVCRASDLEAVLEMFNSKGTPRDCKQLMDNARWPWLSPKKVKPVKWWTSDEERMEALQSLGYDTATSVGHQAVQNALEQASRDNDDEELKAKKDFRRHLAQTAAVAARVSEEQQLSNIATDIKPLQGKIPFELEFEDGTVAHPSGFVPPTPADRQYDPEYHLSPHPHSRVATELRRRQMETVNEHHSDSLVPRIEQWKALKERKDEEGGLMSTLTTGILSGGVSAATEPRDAKIPTEIHGVHDNAVAQPMQHPSGFVPPTARMSRGESDARTSIVKGQNSNSGEAPEAPERWPTFASSDIDHVDETDSAVATSSNPGTHQQAVSDLRQKYFEFIKDEPFWRPLIALTVSTRPIAKTLARLSRGLSQGKPFYSIVSPDDRKARASFAGRLRSLRVTRMRTLAIEMAQLLAGARGGPIGVRFDEHSRGRGIDGEGLDKPIPWDKRVIGVGIGQWYPLADELIESFKVLAEKEVTEVYESDARKDTTSKSPFLIYEVDDHGRPIGEVPEFPWPVFDKMNDDVRTGIQALGMVMKMERLLLYDSPAGRVLSAIVDSPSSRYTDLIEAIGDHHTPVTFRFVNDSQPLAEAAELRAGYARTALKKRIDNFYREHTLSIALAKAMRVSGVIYPHSEKDWTKKLVNAREKYQFSAEDEHLNLYAGEDAKIDSELESTVSRG
;
A
#
# COMPACT_ATOMS: atom_id res chain seq x y z
N MET A 1 -55.02 35.87 19.29
CA MET A 1 -54.99 34.99 18.09
C MET A 1 -53.59 34.40 17.95
N LEU A 2 -53.34 33.22 18.53
CA LEU A 2 -52.04 32.52 18.43
C LEU A 2 -52.27 31.24 17.62
N ARG A 3 -51.79 31.20 16.38
CA ARG A 3 -51.79 29.98 15.55
C ARG A 3 -50.52 29.19 15.86
N SER A 4 -50.67 28.09 16.59
CA SER A 4 -49.64 27.06 16.77
C SER A 4 -49.35 26.40 15.41
N LYS A 5 -48.14 26.58 14.88
CA LYS A 5 -47.63 25.80 13.76
C LYS A 5 -47.14 24.46 14.32
N SER A 6 -47.95 23.43 14.20
CA SER A 6 -47.50 22.05 14.44
C SER A 6 -46.47 21.67 13.36
N PRO A 7 -45.27 21.20 13.73
CA PRO A 7 -44.32 20.71 12.75
C PRO A 7 -44.83 19.37 12.22
N CYS A 8 -45.36 19.37 11.00
CA CYS A 8 -45.56 18.14 10.24
C CYS A 8 -44.19 17.52 9.97
N GLN A 9 -43.75 16.61 10.85
CA GLN A 9 -42.69 15.65 10.55
C GLN A 9 -43.22 14.73 9.45
N LEU A 10 -42.93 15.07 8.20
CA LEU A 10 -42.99 14.14 7.08
C LEU A 10 -41.96 13.05 7.36
N VAL A 11 -42.41 11.97 8.03
CA VAL A 11 -41.66 10.72 8.13
C VAL A 11 -41.58 10.17 6.72
N LEU A 12 -40.46 10.44 6.04
CA LEU A 12 -40.14 9.87 4.75
C LEU A 12 -39.95 8.38 4.98
N ILE A 13 -41.03 7.60 4.80
CA ILE A 13 -40.97 6.13 4.81
C ILE A 13 -40.12 5.76 3.61
N ARG A 14 -38.80 5.64 3.81
CA ARG A 14 -37.89 5.08 2.82
C ARG A 14 -38.38 3.66 2.61
N HIS A 15 -38.96 3.40 1.44
CA HIS A 15 -39.24 2.05 0.97
C HIS A 15 -37.94 1.26 1.12
N VAL A 16 -37.89 0.38 2.12
CA VAL A 16 -36.79 -0.55 2.29
C VAL A 16 -36.93 -1.52 1.14
N SER A 17 -36.22 -1.27 0.04
CA SER A 17 -36.10 -2.24 -1.04
C SER A 17 -35.62 -3.54 -0.41
N THR A 18 -36.28 -4.64 -0.74
CA THR A 18 -35.91 -5.97 -0.24
C THR A 18 -34.49 -6.27 -0.70
N ILE A 19 -33.54 -6.20 0.23
CA ILE A 19 -32.13 -6.50 -0.04
C ILE A 19 -32.06 -7.96 -0.47
N THR A 20 -31.54 -8.23 -1.67
CA THR A 20 -31.38 -9.59 -2.18
C THR A 20 -30.31 -10.33 -1.38
N ASN A 21 -30.40 -11.66 -1.26
CA ASN A 21 -29.41 -12.45 -0.50
C ASN A 21 -28.00 -12.32 -1.08
N LYS A 22 -27.89 -12.13 -2.40
CA LYS A 22 -26.63 -11.80 -3.09
C LYS A 22 -26.06 -10.46 -2.60
N GLU A 23 -26.89 -9.42 -2.43
CA GLU A 23 -26.43 -8.13 -1.90
C GLU A 23 -26.10 -8.24 -0.41
N THR A 24 -26.86 -9.00 0.38
CA THR A 24 -26.51 -9.31 1.78
C THR A 24 -25.12 -9.95 1.88
N THR A 25 -24.83 -10.94 1.04
CA THR A 25 -23.50 -11.59 0.96
C THR A 25 -22.40 -10.59 0.59
N LYS A 26 -22.65 -9.69 -0.36
CA LYS A 26 -21.71 -8.61 -0.72
C LYS A 26 -21.50 -7.62 0.43
N ILE A 27 -22.54 -7.28 1.18
CA ILE A 27 -22.46 -6.42 2.35
C ILE A 27 -21.58 -7.07 3.42
N PHE A 28 -21.80 -8.36 3.72
CA PHE A 28 -20.96 -9.12 4.64
C PHE A 28 -19.50 -9.14 4.19
N HIS A 29 -19.24 -9.51 2.94
CA HIS A 29 -17.89 -9.51 2.36
C HIS A 29 -17.20 -8.14 2.51
N ARG A 30 -17.88 -7.04 2.14
CA ARG A 30 -17.33 -5.69 2.26
C ARG A 30 -17.03 -5.31 3.71
N ARG A 31 -17.82 -5.80 4.68
CA ARG A 31 -17.59 -5.54 6.11
C ARG A 31 -16.38 -6.33 6.64
N ILE A 32 -16.24 -7.61 6.25
CA ILE A 32 -15.05 -8.43 6.56
C ILE A 32 -13.79 -7.76 6.00
N GLU A 33 -13.81 -7.39 4.70
CA GLU A 33 -12.69 -6.66 4.07
C GLU A 33 -12.42 -5.32 4.74
N LYS A 34 -13.48 -4.62 5.21
CA LYS A 34 -13.33 -3.36 5.91
C LYS A 34 -12.62 -3.54 7.24
N ALA A 35 -12.96 -4.58 8.01
CA ALA A 35 -12.31 -4.86 9.29
C ALA A 35 -10.78 -5.04 9.14
N GLU A 36 -10.35 -5.77 8.11
CA GLU A 36 -8.92 -5.92 7.77
C GLU A 36 -8.31 -4.63 7.20
N ARG A 37 -9.07 -3.89 6.39
CA ARG A 37 -8.61 -2.62 5.80
C ARG A 37 -8.35 -1.58 6.88
N ASP A 38 -9.22 -1.48 7.88
CA ASP A 38 -9.10 -0.52 8.98
C ASP A 38 -7.82 -0.82 9.80
N GLU A 39 -7.56 -2.08 10.13
CA GLU A 39 -6.32 -2.51 10.79
C GLU A 39 -5.08 -2.17 9.97
N ARG A 40 -5.08 -2.49 8.67
CA ARG A 40 -3.98 -2.14 7.76
C ARG A 40 -3.75 -0.63 7.71
N MET A 41 -4.80 0.19 7.75
CA MET A 41 -4.68 1.65 7.72
C MET A 41 -4.07 2.18 9.01
N ASP A 42 -4.42 1.62 10.17
CA ASP A 42 -3.83 1.99 11.45
C ASP A 42 -2.36 1.56 11.53
N LEU A 43 -2.02 0.34 11.09
CA LEU A 43 -0.62 -0.12 10.97
C LEU A 43 0.20 0.76 10.01
N THR A 44 -0.37 1.10 8.84
CA THR A 44 0.29 2.00 7.89
C THR A 44 0.55 3.36 8.53
N THR A 45 -0.41 3.87 9.30
CA THR A 45 -0.31 5.18 9.96
C THR A 45 0.75 5.16 11.06
N ALA A 46 0.84 4.07 11.84
CA ALA A 46 1.85 3.91 12.89
C ALA A 46 3.29 3.83 12.33
N LEU A 47 3.48 3.21 11.16
CA LEU A 47 4.78 3.12 10.49
C LEU A 47 5.13 4.32 9.62
N THR A 48 4.15 5.13 9.23
CA THR A 48 4.42 6.33 8.42
C THR A 48 4.89 7.45 9.35
N PRO A 49 6.08 8.05 9.12
CA PRO A 49 6.52 9.18 9.92
C PRO A 49 5.48 10.29 9.93
N ALA A 50 5.16 10.82 11.11
CA ALA A 50 4.20 11.91 11.26
C ALA A 50 4.65 13.12 10.43
N ARG A 51 3.71 13.72 9.68
CA ARG A 51 4.00 14.94 8.94
C ARG A 51 4.19 16.09 9.93
N THR A 52 5.41 16.63 9.98
CA THR A 52 5.73 17.85 10.71
C THR A 52 5.24 19.05 9.93
N TYR A 53 4.38 19.87 10.53
CA TYR A 53 4.00 21.17 9.95
C TYR A 53 5.04 22.25 10.32
N MET A 54 4.98 23.41 9.65
CA MET A 54 5.87 24.54 9.94
C MET A 54 5.79 24.86 11.44
N GLY A 55 6.92 24.77 12.14
CA GLY A 55 7.00 24.93 13.60
C GLY A 55 7.16 23.64 14.41
N GLY A 56 7.35 22.47 13.79
CA GLY A 56 7.66 21.22 14.49
C GLY A 56 6.45 20.51 15.11
N PHE A 57 5.25 21.10 15.04
CA PHE A 57 4.03 20.48 15.51
C PHE A 57 3.56 19.38 14.55
N THR A 58 3.20 18.22 15.11
CA THR A 58 2.53 17.13 14.40
C THR A 58 1.02 17.26 14.53
N ARG A 59 0.29 17.10 13.42
CA ARG A 59 -1.18 17.03 13.49
C ARG A 59 -1.60 15.69 14.14
N PRO A 60 -2.46 15.69 15.16
CA PRO A 60 -3.06 14.46 15.67
C PRO A 60 -3.71 13.69 14.52
N THR A 61 -3.43 12.40 14.43
CA THR A 61 -4.01 11.54 13.39
C THR A 61 -5.08 10.68 14.02
N ASP A 62 -6.29 10.74 13.47
CA ASP A 62 -7.40 9.92 13.95
C ASP A 62 -7.15 8.45 13.61
N LEU A 63 -7.19 7.59 14.64
CA LEU A 63 -7.10 6.15 14.48
C LEU A 63 -8.42 5.59 13.94
N ARG A 64 -8.39 4.66 13.00
CA ARG A 64 -9.62 4.04 12.49
C ARG A 64 -10.25 3.13 13.54
N ALA A 65 -9.45 2.44 14.32
CA ALA A 65 -9.89 1.65 15.46
C ALA A 65 -10.75 2.44 16.46
N SER A 66 -10.49 3.75 16.64
CA SER A 66 -11.26 4.57 17.60
C SER A 66 -12.73 4.74 17.21
N ASN A 67 -13.09 4.55 15.94
CA ASN A 67 -14.49 4.57 15.51
C ASN A 67 -15.31 3.43 16.11
N TRP A 68 -14.64 2.34 16.52
CA TRP A 68 -15.24 1.16 17.13
C TRP A 68 -15.22 1.19 18.66
N PHE A 69 -14.60 2.20 19.29
CA PHE A 69 -14.60 2.34 20.74
C PHE A 69 -16.00 2.65 21.28
N PRO A 70 -16.29 2.41 22.57
CA PRO A 70 -17.51 2.88 23.21
C PRO A 70 -17.69 4.39 23.00
N GLY A 71 -18.81 4.80 22.35
CA GLY A 71 -19.06 6.18 21.97
C GLY A 71 -18.44 6.64 20.65
N GLY A 72 -17.65 5.78 19.99
CA GLY A 72 -17.10 6.00 18.66
C GLY A 72 -18.19 6.10 17.59
N ALA A 73 -17.86 6.75 16.46
CA ALA A 73 -18.81 7.10 15.41
C ALA A 73 -19.56 5.88 14.83
N TYR A 74 -18.93 4.70 14.77
CA TYR A 74 -19.60 3.52 14.21
C TYR A 74 -20.56 2.87 15.20
N VAL A 75 -20.22 2.90 16.49
CA VAL A 75 -21.10 2.42 17.55
C VAL A 75 -22.32 3.34 17.68
N SER A 76 -22.13 4.66 17.63
CA SER A 76 -23.23 5.65 17.71
C SER A 76 -24.16 5.61 16.49
N GLU A 77 -23.63 5.29 15.31
CA GLU A 77 -24.42 5.06 14.09
C GLU A 77 -25.10 3.68 14.04
N GLY A 78 -24.92 2.83 15.06
CA GLY A 78 -25.47 1.46 15.09
C GLY A 78 -24.87 0.54 14.02
N ARG A 79 -23.65 0.82 13.55
CA ARG A 79 -22.96 -0.04 12.59
C ARG A 79 -22.50 -1.30 13.32
N ARG A 80 -22.82 -2.45 12.73
CA ARG A 80 -22.36 -3.75 13.22
C ARG A 80 -20.92 -3.98 12.78
N TYR A 81 -20.07 -4.32 13.73
CA TYR A 81 -18.74 -4.86 13.49
C TYR A 81 -18.86 -6.31 13.01
N GLU A 82 -18.15 -6.67 11.94
CA GLU A 82 -18.04 -8.06 11.50
C GLU A 82 -16.61 -8.51 11.72
N GLU A 83 -16.46 -9.76 12.13
CA GLU A 83 -15.15 -10.36 12.36
C GLU A 83 -14.38 -10.48 11.03
N PRO A 84 -13.07 -10.18 11.05
CA PRO A 84 -12.18 -10.37 9.90
C PRO A 84 -12.04 -11.85 9.56
N SER A 85 -11.52 -12.14 8.37
CA SER A 85 -11.37 -13.54 7.95
C SER A 85 -10.33 -14.26 8.84
N PRO A 86 -10.54 -15.52 9.25
CA PRO A 86 -9.53 -16.30 9.98
C PRO A 86 -8.20 -16.39 9.21
N PHE A 87 -8.26 -16.48 7.88
CA PHE A 87 -7.07 -16.49 7.02
C PHE A 87 -6.25 -15.21 7.10
N ALA A 88 -6.83 -14.10 7.58
CA ALA A 88 -6.06 -12.89 7.79
C ALA A 88 -5.03 -13.05 8.91
N TYR A 89 -5.15 -14.06 9.78
CA TYR A 89 -4.27 -14.32 10.92
C TYR A 89 -3.44 -15.60 10.75
N GLU A 90 -3.37 -16.11 9.52
CA GLU A 90 -2.35 -17.07 9.13
C GLU A 90 -1.03 -16.35 8.84
N PRO A 91 0.12 -17.03 8.96
CA PRO A 91 1.39 -16.44 8.61
C PRO A 91 1.45 -16.12 7.11
N HIS A 92 1.89 -14.91 6.78
CA HIS A 92 2.01 -14.42 5.41
C HIS A 92 3.44 -13.96 5.13
N THR A 93 3.91 -14.21 3.92
CA THR A 93 5.25 -13.81 3.46
C THR A 93 5.14 -12.67 2.46
N VAL A 94 5.84 -11.57 2.76
CA VAL A 94 6.12 -10.47 1.83
C VAL A 94 7.46 -10.73 1.16
N PHE A 95 7.49 -10.84 -0.15
CA PHE A 95 8.72 -11.14 -0.86
C PHE A 95 9.05 -10.08 -1.91
N LEU A 96 10.34 -9.82 -2.08
CA LEU A 96 10.92 -9.00 -3.14
C LEU A 96 11.62 -9.93 -4.12
N LEU A 97 11.05 -10.07 -5.32
CA LEU A 97 11.69 -10.81 -6.42
C LEU A 97 12.54 -9.88 -7.26
N GLU A 98 13.61 -10.44 -7.82
CA GLU A 98 14.42 -9.81 -8.84
C GLU A 98 14.50 -10.73 -10.07
N SER A 99 14.43 -10.16 -11.26
CA SER A 99 14.67 -10.92 -12.49
C SER A 99 16.16 -11.28 -12.62
N ARG A 100 16.44 -12.50 -13.09
CA ARG A 100 17.81 -12.95 -13.38
C ARG A 100 18.47 -12.13 -14.47
N TYR A 101 17.69 -11.71 -15.46
CA TYR A 101 18.15 -10.98 -16.63
C TYR A 101 17.59 -9.56 -16.66
N ASP A 102 18.32 -8.65 -17.32
CA ASP A 102 17.89 -7.28 -17.54
C ASP A 102 16.65 -7.22 -18.44
N ILE A 103 15.70 -6.36 -18.09
CA ILE A 103 14.52 -6.11 -18.92
C ILE A 103 14.78 -4.94 -19.86
N LYS A 104 14.41 -5.12 -21.13
CA LYS A 104 14.37 -4.03 -22.10
C LYS A 104 13.13 -3.19 -21.86
N TYR A 105 13.31 -2.02 -21.26
CA TYR A 105 12.25 -1.03 -21.11
C TYR A 105 12.08 -0.19 -22.40
N GLN A 106 11.01 0.59 -22.47
CA GLN A 106 10.73 1.54 -23.56
C GLN A 106 11.88 2.56 -23.76
N ILE A 107 11.86 3.25 -24.91
CA ILE A 107 12.90 4.22 -25.34
C ILE A 107 13.19 5.22 -24.21
N GLY A 108 14.48 5.44 -23.92
CA GLY A 108 14.95 6.38 -22.91
C GLY A 108 15.15 5.79 -21.51
N ARG A 109 14.78 4.52 -21.28
CA ARG A 109 15.07 3.82 -20.03
C ARG A 109 16.27 2.88 -20.18
N THR A 110 17.08 2.84 -19.14
CA THR A 110 18.21 1.91 -19.03
C THR A 110 17.68 0.49 -18.78
N ASP A 111 18.19 -0.46 -19.56
CA ASP A 111 17.93 -1.89 -19.34
C ASP A 111 18.42 -2.25 -17.92
N SER A 112 17.57 -2.87 -17.11
CA SER A 112 17.89 -3.20 -15.71
C SER A 112 17.01 -4.34 -15.21
N PRO A 113 17.40 -5.05 -14.14
CA PRO A 113 16.58 -6.11 -13.56
C PRO A 113 15.25 -5.56 -13.06
N ALA A 114 14.16 -6.25 -13.37
CA ALA A 114 12.85 -5.93 -12.82
C ALA A 114 12.76 -6.43 -11.39
N HIS A 115 11.97 -5.72 -10.59
CA HIS A 115 11.74 -6.04 -9.19
C HIS A 115 10.25 -6.10 -8.91
N ILE A 116 9.80 -7.14 -8.21
CA ILE A 116 8.39 -7.35 -7.87
C ILE A 116 8.25 -7.46 -6.36
N VAL A 117 7.30 -6.73 -5.79
CA VAL A 117 6.91 -6.85 -4.38
C VAL A 117 5.51 -7.42 -4.31
N ALA A 118 5.37 -8.57 -3.66
CA ALA A 118 4.09 -9.24 -3.49
C ALA A 118 3.97 -9.90 -2.12
N VAL A 119 2.75 -10.37 -1.83
CA VAL A 119 2.39 -11.06 -0.59
C VAL A 119 1.81 -12.41 -0.95
N CYS A 120 2.16 -13.46 -0.21
CA CYS A 120 1.50 -14.77 -0.28
C CYS A 120 1.30 -15.34 1.14
N ARG A 121 0.59 -16.45 1.27
CA ARG A 121 0.61 -17.23 2.52
C ARG A 121 1.99 -17.84 2.70
N ALA A 122 2.46 -17.97 3.94
CA ALA A 122 3.81 -18.47 4.20
C ALA A 122 4.03 -19.88 3.63
N SER A 123 3.02 -20.75 3.71
CA SER A 123 3.04 -22.11 3.16
C SER A 123 3.02 -22.16 1.62
N ASP A 124 2.56 -21.10 0.95
CA ASP A 124 2.42 -21.06 -0.50
C ASP A 124 3.65 -20.48 -1.20
N LEU A 125 4.68 -20.03 -0.48
CA LEU A 125 5.81 -19.27 -1.06
C LEU A 125 6.48 -20.01 -2.23
N GLU A 126 6.80 -21.29 -2.05
CA GLU A 126 7.43 -22.12 -3.08
C GLU A 126 6.52 -22.28 -4.30
N ALA A 127 5.25 -22.66 -4.10
CA ALA A 127 4.29 -22.84 -5.19
C ALA A 127 4.01 -21.52 -5.94
N VAL A 128 4.03 -20.38 -5.24
CA VAL A 128 3.90 -19.06 -5.85
C VAL A 128 5.14 -18.76 -6.70
N LEU A 129 6.34 -19.03 -6.21
CA LEU A 129 7.59 -18.84 -6.97
C LEU A 129 7.68 -19.75 -8.19
N GLU A 130 7.20 -20.99 -8.07
CA GLU A 130 7.02 -21.90 -9.21
C GLU A 130 6.04 -21.30 -10.22
N MET A 131 4.90 -20.79 -9.76
CA MET A 131 3.91 -20.11 -10.62
C MET A 131 4.53 -18.92 -11.37
N PHE A 132 5.31 -18.07 -10.70
CA PHE A 132 6.03 -16.95 -11.33
C PHE A 132 7.00 -17.41 -12.43
N ASN A 133 7.57 -18.61 -12.28
CA ASN A 133 8.50 -19.23 -13.22
C ASN A 133 7.83 -20.25 -14.17
N SER A 134 6.49 -20.26 -14.23
CA SER A 134 5.71 -21.20 -15.06
C SER A 134 4.94 -20.49 -16.18
N LYS A 135 4.29 -21.28 -17.05
CA LYS A 135 3.37 -20.77 -18.07
C LYS A 135 2.19 -19.95 -17.48
N GLY A 136 1.84 -20.21 -16.22
CA GLY A 136 0.80 -19.53 -15.46
C GLY A 136 1.26 -18.25 -14.75
N THR A 137 2.43 -17.70 -15.10
CA THR A 137 2.90 -16.43 -14.52
C THR A 137 1.91 -15.29 -14.80
N PRO A 138 1.77 -14.30 -13.89
CA PRO A 138 0.91 -13.14 -14.13
C PRO A 138 1.26 -12.41 -15.43
N ARG A 139 0.26 -11.90 -16.15
CA ARG A 139 0.42 -11.27 -17.48
C ARG A 139 1.55 -10.22 -17.52
N ASP A 140 1.60 -9.33 -16.53
CA ASP A 140 2.64 -8.30 -16.44
C ASP A 140 4.05 -8.91 -16.30
N CYS A 141 4.17 -9.99 -15.54
CA CYS A 141 5.44 -10.70 -15.33
C CYS A 141 5.86 -11.43 -16.61
N LYS A 142 4.90 -12.00 -17.33
CA LYS A 142 5.12 -12.64 -18.64
C LYS A 142 5.63 -11.63 -19.66
N GLN A 143 5.05 -10.43 -19.68
CA GLN A 143 5.51 -9.34 -20.55
C GLN A 143 6.94 -8.90 -20.21
N LEU A 144 7.32 -8.89 -18.91
CA LEU A 144 8.71 -8.62 -18.51
C LEU A 144 9.65 -9.73 -18.99
N MET A 145 9.24 -11.00 -18.91
CA MET A 145 10.01 -12.14 -19.43
C MET A 145 10.17 -12.09 -20.96
N ASP A 146 9.12 -11.72 -21.69
CA ASP A 146 9.16 -11.53 -23.14
C ASP A 146 10.14 -10.40 -23.54
N ASN A 147 10.29 -9.37 -22.68
CA ASN A 147 11.21 -8.25 -22.87
C ASN A 147 12.62 -8.47 -22.29
N ALA A 148 12.89 -9.63 -21.68
CA ALA A 148 14.16 -9.89 -21.02
C ALA A 148 15.32 -10.15 -21.99
N ARG A 149 16.53 -9.81 -21.57
CA ARG A 149 17.78 -10.11 -22.28
C ARG A 149 18.26 -11.52 -21.99
N TRP A 150 17.60 -12.51 -22.60
CA TRP A 150 17.98 -13.92 -22.47
C TRP A 150 19.40 -14.19 -23.01
N PRO A 151 20.16 -15.12 -22.40
CA PRO A 151 21.58 -15.34 -22.71
C PRO A 151 21.83 -15.86 -24.12
N TRP A 152 20.86 -16.56 -24.74
CA TRP A 152 20.95 -17.02 -26.13
C TRP A 152 20.54 -15.97 -27.16
N LEU A 153 20.02 -14.82 -26.74
CA LEU A 153 19.74 -13.72 -27.65
C LEU A 153 21.05 -12.98 -27.95
N SER A 154 21.20 -12.53 -29.20
CA SER A 154 22.39 -11.78 -29.59
C SER A 154 22.55 -10.54 -28.71
N PRO A 155 23.74 -10.28 -28.15
CA PRO A 155 23.96 -9.13 -27.28
C PRO A 155 23.62 -7.84 -28.00
N LYS A 156 23.12 -6.84 -27.26
CA LYS A 156 22.80 -5.52 -27.82
C LYS A 156 24.08 -4.96 -28.44
N LYS A 157 24.10 -4.85 -29.77
CA LYS A 157 25.12 -4.03 -30.43
C LYS A 157 24.85 -2.60 -30.00
N VAL A 158 25.67 -2.07 -29.09
CA VAL A 158 25.64 -0.67 -28.69
C VAL A 158 26.06 0.10 -29.93
N LYS A 159 25.08 0.59 -30.70
CA LYS A 159 25.37 1.56 -31.75
C LYS A 159 25.84 2.82 -31.02
N PRO A 160 27.09 3.26 -31.21
CA PRO A 160 27.49 4.57 -30.69
C PRO A 160 26.49 5.59 -31.23
N VAL A 161 25.93 6.42 -30.35
CA VAL A 161 25.06 7.51 -30.78
C VAL A 161 25.95 8.43 -31.61
N LYS A 162 25.73 8.44 -32.92
CA LYS A 162 26.39 9.39 -33.83
C LYS A 162 25.77 10.76 -33.53
N TRP A 163 26.40 11.54 -32.64
CA TRP A 163 25.97 12.88 -32.27
C TRP A 163 26.50 13.96 -33.24
N TRP A 164 27.32 13.55 -34.21
CA TRP A 164 27.84 14.39 -35.28
C TRP A 164 27.09 14.11 -36.59
N THR A 165 26.83 15.16 -37.37
CA THR A 165 26.24 15.00 -38.71
C THR A 165 27.32 14.67 -39.73
N SER A 166 28.47 15.37 -39.66
CA SER A 166 29.65 15.19 -40.51
C SER A 166 30.87 14.72 -39.71
N ASP A 167 31.81 14.06 -40.36
CA ASP A 167 33.07 13.66 -39.71
C ASP A 167 33.95 14.88 -39.36
N GLU A 168 33.70 16.04 -39.98
CA GLU A 168 34.34 17.31 -39.66
C GLU A 168 33.87 17.83 -38.28
N GLU A 169 32.57 17.82 -37.98
CA GLU A 169 32.03 18.20 -36.66
C GLU A 169 32.58 17.29 -35.56
N ARG A 170 32.78 16.00 -35.86
CA ARG A 170 33.41 15.06 -34.93
C ARG A 170 34.85 15.47 -34.64
N MET A 171 35.62 15.80 -35.67
CA MET A 171 37.02 16.21 -35.53
C MET A 171 37.14 17.55 -34.80
N GLU A 172 36.27 18.51 -35.09
CA GLU A 172 36.21 19.81 -34.42
C GLU A 172 35.85 19.67 -32.94
N ALA A 173 34.88 18.81 -32.63
CA ALA A 173 34.50 18.57 -31.24
C ALA A 173 35.53 17.73 -30.46
N LEU A 174 36.27 16.84 -31.13
CA LEU A 174 37.44 16.18 -30.51
C LEU A 174 38.59 17.16 -30.29
N GLN A 175 38.84 18.08 -31.23
CA GLN A 175 39.82 19.15 -31.07
C GLN A 175 39.44 20.11 -29.94
N SER A 176 38.15 20.47 -29.82
CA SER A 176 37.69 21.35 -28.74
C SER A 176 37.74 20.70 -27.35
N LEU A 177 37.62 19.36 -27.28
CA LEU A 177 37.88 18.57 -26.08
C LEU A 177 39.38 18.39 -25.77
N GLY A 178 40.28 18.96 -26.58
CA GLY A 178 41.72 18.87 -26.37
C GLY A 178 42.32 17.51 -26.73
N TYR A 179 41.62 16.69 -27.52
CA TYR A 179 42.20 15.47 -28.11
C TYR A 179 43.04 15.86 -29.33
N ASP A 180 44.24 16.40 -29.08
CA ASP A 180 45.24 16.60 -30.12
C ASP A 180 45.73 15.25 -30.66
N THR A 181 45.18 14.86 -31.80
CA THR A 181 45.54 13.64 -32.56
C THR A 181 47.02 13.54 -32.94
N ALA A 182 47.80 14.61 -32.77
CA ALA A 182 49.23 14.66 -33.04
C ALA A 182 50.10 14.09 -31.91
N THR A 183 49.55 13.84 -30.72
CA THR A 183 50.30 13.16 -29.67
C THR A 183 49.92 11.68 -29.69
N SER A 184 50.68 10.88 -30.45
CA SER A 184 50.69 9.42 -30.35
C SER A 184 51.27 9.00 -28.98
N VAL A 185 50.60 9.39 -27.90
CA VAL A 185 50.77 8.80 -26.58
C VAL A 185 50.27 7.37 -26.74
N GLY A 186 51.23 6.49 -27.01
CA GLY A 186 51.01 5.22 -27.71
C GLY A 186 49.98 4.34 -27.03
N HIS A 187 49.50 3.34 -27.77
CA HIS A 187 48.71 2.22 -27.26
C HIS A 187 49.20 1.68 -25.89
N GLN A 188 50.49 1.84 -25.62
CA GLN A 188 51.16 1.48 -24.37
C GLN A 188 50.86 2.40 -23.19
N ALA A 189 50.63 3.70 -23.39
CA ALA A 189 50.18 4.61 -22.33
C ALA A 189 48.69 4.41 -22.01
N VAL A 190 47.87 4.03 -23.00
CA VAL A 190 46.48 3.64 -22.75
C VAL A 190 46.43 2.28 -22.04
N GLN A 191 47.25 1.30 -22.43
CA GLN A 191 47.37 0.04 -21.68
C GLN A 191 47.92 0.25 -20.28
N ASN A 192 48.95 1.09 -20.11
CA ASN A 192 49.46 1.44 -18.79
C ASN A 192 48.41 2.19 -17.98
N ALA A 193 47.63 3.11 -18.56
CA ALA A 193 46.55 3.80 -17.86
C ALA A 193 45.37 2.88 -17.56
N LEU A 194 45.11 1.84 -18.37
CA LEU A 194 44.09 0.84 -18.10
C LEU A 194 44.54 -0.14 -17.00
N GLU A 195 45.80 -0.55 -17.01
CA GLU A 195 46.42 -1.33 -15.92
C GLU A 195 46.49 -0.49 -14.63
N GLN A 196 46.89 0.79 -14.74
CA GLN A 196 46.92 1.74 -13.64
C GLN A 196 45.51 1.97 -13.11
N ALA A 197 44.50 2.18 -13.95
CA ALA A 197 43.11 2.32 -13.52
C ALA A 197 42.54 1.04 -12.91
N SER A 198 42.99 -0.15 -13.35
CA SER A 198 42.60 -1.41 -12.69
C SER A 198 43.25 -1.53 -11.31
N ARG A 199 44.53 -1.15 -11.17
CA ARG A 199 45.23 -1.09 -9.89
C ARG A 199 44.67 0.01 -8.98
N ASP A 200 44.32 1.15 -9.54
CA ASP A 200 43.75 2.30 -8.82
C ASP A 200 42.31 2.00 -8.41
N ASN A 201 41.54 1.19 -9.15
CA ASN A 201 40.24 0.69 -8.68
C ASN A 201 40.40 -0.29 -7.51
N ASP A 202 41.36 -1.21 -7.58
CA ASP A 202 41.64 -2.13 -6.47
C ASP A 202 42.17 -1.36 -5.25
N ASP A 203 43.04 -0.38 -5.46
CA ASP A 203 43.58 0.50 -4.42
C ASP A 203 42.54 1.51 -3.92
N GLU A 204 41.61 2.00 -4.75
CA GLU A 204 40.46 2.82 -4.33
C GLU A 204 39.47 1.99 -3.54
N GLU A 205 39.21 0.74 -3.91
CA GLU A 205 38.35 -0.15 -3.12
C GLU A 205 39.01 -0.46 -1.76
N LEU A 206 40.33 -0.68 -1.75
CA LEU A 206 41.10 -0.94 -0.53
C LEU A 206 41.24 0.31 0.34
N LYS A 207 41.39 1.49 -0.28
CA LYS A 207 41.38 2.80 0.39
C LYS A 207 40.00 3.17 0.89
N ALA A 208 38.93 2.89 0.15
CA ALA A 208 37.55 3.06 0.60
C ALA A 208 37.24 2.12 1.77
N LYS A 209 37.68 0.85 1.74
CA LYS A 209 37.60 -0.07 2.89
C LYS A 209 38.42 0.44 4.09
N LYS A 210 39.60 1.02 3.87
CA LYS A 210 40.47 1.55 4.93
C LYS A 210 39.94 2.87 5.51
N ASP A 211 39.39 3.74 4.67
CA ASP A 211 38.77 5.01 5.06
C ASP A 211 37.43 4.75 5.74
N PHE A 212 36.67 3.73 5.33
CA PHE A 212 35.50 3.26 6.05
C PHE A 212 35.88 2.72 7.43
N ARG A 213 36.95 1.92 7.56
CA ARG A 213 37.49 1.49 8.86
C ARG A 213 38.00 2.65 9.72
N ARG A 214 38.66 3.64 9.12
CA ARG A 214 39.08 4.87 9.83
C ARG A 214 37.90 5.71 10.27
N HIS A 215 36.86 5.83 9.46
CA HIS A 215 35.63 6.53 9.81
C HIS A 215 34.95 5.82 10.98
N LEU A 216 34.81 4.49 10.93
CA LEU A 216 34.27 3.69 12.04
C LEU A 216 35.11 3.84 13.32
N ALA A 217 36.44 3.85 13.20
CA ALA A 217 37.35 4.08 14.33
C ALA A 217 37.30 5.52 14.87
N GLN A 218 37.15 6.52 14.00
CA GLN A 218 36.97 7.92 14.40
C GLN A 218 35.62 8.13 15.08
N THR A 219 34.53 7.55 14.56
CA THR A 219 33.21 7.58 15.21
C THR A 219 33.27 6.90 16.58
N ALA A 220 33.98 5.77 16.70
CA ALA A 220 34.19 5.11 18.00
C ALA A 220 35.06 5.94 18.96
N ALA A 221 36.12 6.61 18.46
CA ALA A 221 36.98 7.46 19.27
C ALA A 221 36.31 8.78 19.70
N VAL A 222 35.44 9.34 18.85
CA VAL A 222 34.59 10.49 19.20
C VAL A 222 33.56 10.07 20.25
N ALA A 223 32.91 8.92 20.09
CA ALA A 223 32.02 8.37 21.11
C ALA A 223 32.74 8.17 22.46
N ALA A 224 33.98 7.66 22.43
CA ALA A 224 34.81 7.53 23.64
C ALA A 224 35.18 8.90 24.27
N ARG A 225 35.58 9.90 23.47
CA ARG A 225 35.87 11.25 24.00
C ARG A 225 34.63 11.96 24.54
N VAL A 226 33.48 11.82 23.88
CA VAL A 226 32.21 12.37 24.36
C VAL A 226 31.83 11.74 25.70
N SER A 227 32.11 10.44 25.89
CA SER A 227 31.93 9.79 27.19
C SER A 227 32.95 10.22 28.26
N GLU A 228 34.17 10.64 27.87
CA GLU A 228 35.17 11.20 28.79
C GLU A 228 34.86 12.66 29.18
N GLU A 229 34.35 13.48 28.25
CA GLU A 229 33.95 14.87 28.52
C GLU A 229 32.71 14.98 29.42
N GLN A 230 31.85 13.94 29.45
CA GLN A 230 30.77 13.82 30.45
C GLN A 230 31.29 13.78 31.90
N GLN A 231 32.58 13.52 32.16
CA GLN A 231 33.17 13.55 33.50
C GLN A 231 33.66 14.95 33.95
N LEU A 232 33.62 15.98 33.10
CA LEU A 232 34.11 17.33 33.40
C LEU A 232 33.02 18.33 33.85
N SER A 233 31.92 17.85 34.45
CA SER A 233 30.73 18.64 34.81
C SER A 233 30.90 19.65 35.97
N ASN A 234 32.11 20.08 36.32
CA ASN A 234 32.38 20.95 37.48
C ASN A 234 32.81 22.40 37.16
N ILE A 235 32.66 22.87 35.92
CA ILE A 235 32.92 24.28 35.58
C ILE A 235 31.59 24.97 35.29
N ALA A 236 31.01 25.55 36.34
CA ALA A 236 29.80 26.36 36.28
C ALA A 236 30.11 27.72 35.62
N THR A 237 29.52 27.99 34.46
CA THR A 237 29.49 29.33 33.86
C THR A 237 28.13 29.98 34.06
N ASP A 238 28.11 31.07 34.83
CA ASP A 238 26.97 31.96 35.05
C ASP A 238 26.53 32.64 33.73
N ILE A 239 25.31 32.34 33.28
CA ILE A 239 24.65 33.08 32.19
C ILE A 239 23.60 34.00 32.80
N LYS A 240 23.85 35.32 32.77
CA LYS A 240 22.88 36.35 33.15
C LYS A 240 21.75 36.43 32.11
N PRO A 241 20.47 36.48 32.51
CA PRO A 241 19.36 36.72 31.58
C PRO A 241 19.38 38.17 31.08
N LEU A 242 19.31 38.34 29.76
CA LEU A 242 19.09 39.63 29.11
C LEU A 242 17.64 40.09 29.35
N GLN A 243 17.48 41.17 30.11
CA GLN A 243 16.22 41.93 30.20
C GLN A 243 15.98 42.64 28.87
N GLY A 244 14.99 42.19 28.10
CA GLY A 244 14.57 42.94 26.92
C GLY A 244 13.82 42.11 25.91
N LYS A 245 12.56 41.79 26.21
CA LYS A 245 11.44 41.65 25.25
C LYS A 245 10.19 41.26 26.04
N ILE A 246 9.57 42.25 26.65
CA ILE A 246 8.18 42.16 27.11
C ILE A 246 7.36 42.83 25.98
N PRO A 247 6.36 42.17 25.39
CA PRO A 247 5.45 42.81 24.44
C PRO A 247 4.78 44.00 25.14
N PHE A 248 4.81 45.19 24.54
CA PHE A 248 4.09 46.34 25.09
C PHE A 248 2.61 46.21 24.71
N GLU A 249 1.75 46.29 25.70
CA GLU A 249 0.30 46.34 25.50
C GLU A 249 -0.11 47.82 25.35
N LEU A 250 -1.10 48.10 24.49
CA LEU A 250 -1.65 49.44 24.32
C LEU A 250 -2.97 49.53 25.09
N GLU A 251 -2.98 50.39 26.11
CA GLU A 251 -4.19 50.80 26.83
C GLU A 251 -4.96 51.84 26.01
N PHE A 252 -6.23 51.57 25.74
CA PHE A 252 -7.15 52.50 25.10
C PHE A 252 -7.88 53.34 26.17
N GLU A 253 -8.42 54.50 25.78
CA GLU A 253 -9.07 55.45 26.70
C GLU A 253 -10.31 54.88 27.44
N ASP A 254 -10.83 53.75 26.97
CA ASP A 254 -11.94 53.01 27.59
C ASP A 254 -11.48 52.00 28.67
N GLY A 255 -10.18 51.94 28.95
CA GLY A 255 -9.57 51.03 29.93
C GLY A 255 -9.37 49.61 29.40
N THR A 256 -9.57 49.35 28.11
CA THR A 256 -9.28 48.05 27.51
C THR A 256 -7.83 47.98 27.05
N VAL A 257 -7.24 46.79 27.20
CA VAL A 257 -5.87 46.50 26.82
C VAL A 257 -5.90 45.58 25.61
N ALA A 258 -5.39 46.02 24.46
CA ALA A 258 -5.34 45.18 23.27
C ALA A 258 -3.92 45.03 22.75
N HIS A 259 -3.62 43.82 22.27
CA HIS A 259 -2.40 43.57 21.54
C HIS A 259 -2.54 44.15 20.11
N PRO A 260 -1.50 44.77 19.52
CA PRO A 260 -1.57 45.37 18.17
C PRO A 260 -1.92 44.37 17.06
N SER A 261 -1.98 43.06 17.34
CA SER A 261 -2.43 42.03 16.41
C SER A 261 -3.96 41.88 16.30
N GLY A 262 -4.76 42.73 16.98
CA GLY A 262 -6.23 42.72 16.90
C GLY A 262 -6.91 41.55 17.62
N PHE A 263 -6.20 40.86 18.51
CA PHE A 263 -6.78 39.81 19.34
C PHE A 263 -7.24 40.41 20.67
N VAL A 264 -8.56 40.41 20.91
CA VAL A 264 -9.17 40.85 22.17
C VAL A 264 -9.58 39.60 22.95
N PRO A 265 -8.89 39.25 24.05
CA PRO A 265 -9.31 38.13 24.88
C PRO A 265 -10.66 38.44 25.54
N PRO A 266 -11.61 37.48 25.61
CA PRO A 266 -12.93 37.73 26.17
C PRO A 266 -12.84 38.11 27.64
N THR A 267 -13.35 39.29 28.00
CA THR A 267 -13.38 39.76 29.38
C THR A 267 -14.51 39.11 30.18
N PRO A 268 -14.39 39.01 31.51
CA PRO A 268 -15.38 38.33 32.37
C PRO A 268 -16.82 38.88 32.32
N ALA A 269 -17.05 40.04 31.70
CA ALA A 269 -18.37 40.61 31.50
C ALA A 269 -19.21 39.84 30.46
N ASP A 270 -18.57 39.15 29.49
CA ASP A 270 -19.26 38.46 28.39
C ASP A 270 -19.90 37.11 28.79
N ARG A 271 -19.81 36.70 30.06
CA ARG A 271 -20.28 35.39 30.56
C ARG A 271 -21.47 35.44 31.52
N GLN A 272 -22.08 36.60 31.76
CA GLN A 272 -23.08 36.76 32.83
C GLN A 272 -24.52 36.33 32.48
N TYR A 273 -24.82 35.84 31.28
CA TYR A 273 -26.19 35.50 30.85
C TYR A 273 -26.46 34.02 30.56
N ASP A 274 -25.67 33.10 31.13
CA ASP A 274 -25.90 31.66 30.96
C ASP A 274 -26.56 31.04 32.21
N PRO A 275 -27.87 30.75 32.22
CA PRO A 275 -28.61 30.32 33.41
C PRO A 275 -28.25 28.90 33.89
N GLU A 276 -27.45 28.12 33.15
CA GLU A 276 -26.97 26.80 33.56
C GLU A 276 -25.68 26.81 34.41
N TYR A 277 -25.03 27.97 34.61
CA TYR A 277 -23.71 28.03 35.26
C TYR A 277 -23.73 28.03 36.81
N HIS A 278 -24.91 27.99 37.45
CA HIS A 278 -25.03 28.18 38.92
C HIS A 278 -24.91 26.91 39.79
N LEU A 279 -24.63 25.73 39.21
CA LEU A 279 -24.51 24.48 39.98
C LEU A 279 -23.06 23.99 40.20
N SER A 280 -22.06 24.74 39.74
CA SER A 280 -20.65 24.42 39.95
C SER A 280 -20.07 25.23 41.12
N PRO A 281 -19.48 24.60 42.16
CA PRO A 281 -18.83 25.35 43.24
C PRO A 281 -17.69 26.22 42.68
N HIS A 282 -17.80 27.53 42.89
CA HIS A 282 -16.84 28.53 42.41
C HIS A 282 -15.39 28.11 42.76
N PRO A 283 -14.39 28.23 41.87
CA PRO A 283 -13.01 27.79 42.11
C PRO A 283 -12.27 28.45 43.30
N HIS A 284 -12.87 29.47 43.93
CA HIS A 284 -12.37 30.11 45.15
C HIS A 284 -13.26 29.89 46.38
N SER A 285 -14.30 29.05 46.25
CA SER A 285 -15.10 28.60 47.38
C SER A 285 -14.22 27.88 48.40
N ARG A 286 -14.41 28.19 49.68
CA ARG A 286 -13.71 27.52 50.79
C ARG A 286 -13.85 26.00 50.70
N VAL A 287 -15.02 25.52 50.24
CA VAL A 287 -15.31 24.10 49.99
C VAL A 287 -14.44 23.53 48.85
N ALA A 288 -14.23 24.29 47.77
CA ALA A 288 -13.38 23.87 46.65
C ALA A 288 -11.89 23.85 47.05
N THR A 289 -11.48 24.76 47.94
CA THR A 289 -10.13 24.80 48.50
C THR A 289 -9.89 23.63 49.46
N GLU A 290 -10.86 23.30 50.32
CA GLU A 290 -10.80 22.13 51.21
C GLU A 290 -10.75 20.81 50.43
N LEU A 291 -11.51 20.71 49.32
CA LEU A 291 -11.53 19.52 48.47
C LEU A 291 -10.20 19.33 47.72
N ARG A 292 -9.60 20.42 47.22
CA ARG A 292 -8.26 20.39 46.61
C ARG A 292 -7.19 20.03 47.64
N ARG A 293 -7.31 20.52 48.88
CA ARG A 293 -6.38 20.17 49.96
C ARG A 293 -6.45 18.68 50.30
N ARG A 294 -7.66 18.12 50.42
CA ARG A 294 -7.84 16.68 50.65
C ARG A 294 -7.35 15.82 49.48
N GLN A 295 -7.55 16.26 48.24
CA GLN A 295 -7.00 15.55 47.06
C GLN A 295 -5.47 15.58 47.04
N MET A 296 -4.82 16.68 47.44
CA MET A 296 -3.36 16.73 47.53
C MET A 296 -2.81 15.91 48.71
N GLU A 297 -3.51 15.83 49.83
CA GLU A 297 -3.13 14.99 50.98
C GLU A 297 -3.16 13.49 50.60
N THR A 298 -4.17 13.03 49.85
CA THR A 298 -4.23 11.62 49.39
C THR A 298 -3.25 11.26 48.28
N VAL A 299 -2.75 12.25 47.53
CA VAL A 299 -1.74 12.03 46.48
C VAL A 299 -0.33 12.00 47.05
N ASN A 300 -0.08 12.66 48.19
CA ASN A 300 1.24 12.69 48.81
C ASN A 300 1.56 11.42 49.64
N GLU A 301 0.57 10.67 50.12
CA GLU A 301 0.82 9.44 50.91
C GLU A 301 1.18 8.22 50.05
N HIS A 302 1.03 8.27 48.72
CA HIS A 302 1.33 7.15 47.82
C HIS A 302 2.52 7.35 46.86
N HIS A 303 3.30 8.44 46.99
CA HIS A 303 4.34 8.80 46.00
C HIS A 303 5.74 9.08 46.57
N SER A 304 6.10 8.56 47.74
CA SER A 304 7.47 8.71 48.26
C SER A 304 8.54 7.90 47.50
N ASP A 305 8.17 6.99 46.59
CA ASP A 305 9.12 6.15 45.82
C ASP A 305 9.25 6.52 44.32
N SER A 306 8.63 7.61 43.85
CA SER A 306 8.53 7.93 42.40
C SER A 306 9.12 9.29 41.99
N LEU A 307 10.13 9.80 42.70
CA LEU A 307 10.77 11.09 42.35
C LEU A 307 12.04 10.99 41.49
N VAL A 308 12.55 9.79 41.23
CA VAL A 308 13.73 9.56 40.38
C VAL A 308 13.45 9.85 38.89
N PRO A 309 12.32 9.44 38.28
CA PRO A 309 12.14 9.58 36.82
C PRO A 309 11.91 11.02 36.34
N ARG A 310 11.39 11.90 37.21
CA ARG A 310 11.10 13.29 36.85
C ARG A 310 12.37 14.13 36.79
N ILE A 311 13.38 13.80 37.61
CA ILE A 311 14.69 14.44 37.58
C ILE A 311 15.47 13.99 36.33
N GLU A 312 15.31 12.73 35.92
CA GLU A 312 15.93 12.18 34.71
C GLU A 312 15.33 12.77 33.43
N GLN A 313 14.00 12.98 33.38
CA GLN A 313 13.37 13.67 32.24
C GLN A 313 13.81 15.13 32.11
N TRP A 314 13.98 15.84 33.23
CA TRP A 314 14.50 17.21 33.21
C TRP A 314 15.99 17.27 32.86
N LYS A 315 16.78 16.25 33.25
CA LYS A 315 18.16 16.09 32.78
C LYS A 315 18.21 15.84 31.27
N ALA A 316 17.41 14.93 30.75
CA ALA A 316 17.36 14.63 29.31
C ALA A 316 16.90 15.83 28.46
N LEU A 317 15.96 16.63 28.95
CA LEU A 317 15.54 17.88 28.30
C LEU A 317 16.62 18.97 28.34
N LYS A 318 17.44 19.00 29.39
CA LYS A 318 18.55 19.94 29.52
C LYS A 318 19.74 19.52 28.65
N GLU A 319 20.04 18.22 28.62
CA GLU A 319 21.08 17.59 27.80
C GLU A 319 20.83 17.84 26.30
N ARG A 320 19.59 17.65 25.80
CA ARG A 320 19.25 18.00 24.41
C ARG A 320 19.41 19.49 24.10
N LYS A 321 19.12 20.36 25.06
CA LYS A 321 19.24 21.81 24.86
C LYS A 321 20.69 22.27 24.77
N ASP A 322 21.58 21.59 25.48
CA ASP A 322 23.02 21.86 25.47
C ASP A 322 23.69 21.25 24.21
N GLU A 323 23.23 20.07 23.74
CA GLU A 323 23.66 19.45 22.46
C GLU A 323 23.23 20.25 21.23
N GLU A 324 22.00 20.79 21.21
CA GLU A 324 21.48 21.55 20.08
C GLU A 324 21.94 23.03 20.08
N GLY A 325 22.40 23.55 21.22
CA GLY A 325 22.82 24.94 21.39
C GLY A 325 24.05 25.35 20.56
N GLY A 326 24.97 24.41 20.31
CA GLY A 326 26.16 24.66 19.49
C GLY A 326 25.86 24.80 17.99
N LEU A 327 24.81 24.12 17.50
CA LEU A 327 24.46 24.12 16.07
C LEU A 327 24.00 25.53 15.61
N MET A 328 23.27 26.23 16.48
CA MET A 328 22.80 27.61 16.24
C MET A 328 23.94 28.62 16.24
N SER A 329 24.98 28.45 17.08
CA SER A 329 26.14 29.35 17.04
C SER A 329 26.95 29.16 15.76
N THR A 330 27.16 27.90 15.32
CA THR A 330 27.86 27.60 14.05
C THR A 330 27.11 28.13 12.82
N LEU A 331 25.77 28.04 12.81
CA LEU A 331 24.95 28.61 11.73
C LEU A 331 25.00 30.15 11.72
N THR A 332 25.02 30.78 12.90
CA THR A 332 25.08 32.24 13.01
C THR A 332 26.46 32.78 12.60
N THR A 333 27.56 32.10 12.98
CA THR A 333 28.91 32.49 12.53
C THR A 333 29.11 32.27 11.03
N GLY A 334 28.55 31.21 10.45
CA GLY A 334 28.65 30.96 9.00
C GLY A 334 27.89 31.98 8.14
N ILE A 335 26.77 32.52 8.64
CA ILE A 335 25.98 33.56 7.95
C ILE A 335 26.65 34.93 8.04
N LEU A 336 27.39 35.22 9.12
CA LEU A 336 28.09 36.50 9.29
C LEU A 336 29.48 36.54 8.63
N SER A 337 30.14 35.39 8.42
CA SER A 337 31.50 35.33 7.86
C SER A 337 31.56 35.11 6.34
N GLY A 338 30.45 34.75 5.68
CA GLY A 338 30.40 34.52 4.24
C GLY A 338 29.36 35.41 3.57
N GLY A 339 29.81 36.35 2.74
CA GLY A 339 28.97 37.30 2.00
C GLY A 339 28.05 36.65 0.96
N VAL A 340 27.06 35.90 1.41
CA VAL A 340 25.95 35.42 0.59
C VAL A 340 24.81 36.42 0.76
N SER A 341 24.85 37.50 0.01
CA SER A 341 23.68 38.35 -0.21
C SER A 341 22.68 37.57 -1.04
N ALA A 342 21.71 36.92 -0.39
CA ALA A 342 20.53 36.40 -1.07
C ALA A 342 19.65 37.59 -1.48
N ALA A 343 19.88 38.12 -2.68
CA ALA A 343 18.95 39.05 -3.32
C ALA A 343 17.69 38.27 -3.72
N THR A 344 16.64 38.34 -2.91
CA THR A 344 15.32 37.90 -3.33
C THR A 344 14.73 38.97 -4.23
N GLU A 345 14.92 38.82 -5.54
CA GLU A 345 14.16 39.59 -6.52
C GLU A 345 12.69 39.10 -6.50
N PRO A 346 11.71 39.99 -6.28
CA PRO A 346 10.31 39.61 -6.35
C PRO A 346 9.97 39.16 -7.79
N ARG A 347 9.59 37.89 -7.95
CA ARG A 347 9.05 37.41 -9.24
C ARG A 347 7.60 37.86 -9.38
N ASP A 348 7.34 38.75 -10.34
CA ASP A 348 5.99 39.25 -10.70
C ASP A 348 5.01 38.16 -11.17
N ALA A 349 5.46 36.92 -11.39
CA ALA A 349 4.67 35.86 -11.99
C ALA A 349 3.89 34.95 -10.99
N LYS A 350 3.72 35.34 -9.73
CA LYS A 350 3.00 34.52 -8.72
C LYS A 350 1.75 35.16 -8.15
N ILE A 351 1.07 35.96 -8.96
CA ILE A 351 -0.35 36.27 -8.79
C ILE A 351 -1.04 35.69 -10.01
N PRO A 352 -2.01 34.77 -9.88
CA PRO A 352 -2.80 34.32 -11.02
C PRO A 352 -3.46 35.56 -11.64
N THR A 353 -3.03 35.91 -12.85
CA THR A 353 -3.52 37.08 -13.57
C THR A 353 -5.01 36.91 -13.84
N GLU A 354 -5.80 37.74 -13.17
CA GLU A 354 -7.25 37.82 -13.31
C GLU A 354 -7.58 38.22 -14.76
N ILE A 355 -8.35 37.39 -15.45
CA ILE A 355 -8.70 37.64 -16.85
C ILE A 355 -9.81 38.69 -16.89
N HIS A 356 -9.52 39.84 -17.49
CA HIS A 356 -10.53 40.88 -17.75
C HIS A 356 -11.19 40.59 -19.10
N GLY A 357 -12.39 39.99 -19.07
CA GLY A 357 -13.21 39.82 -20.27
C GLY A 357 -14.07 41.07 -20.51
N VAL A 358 -13.83 41.79 -21.60
CA VAL A 358 -14.77 42.77 -22.15
C VAL A 358 -15.59 42.05 -23.23
N HIS A 359 -16.91 41.96 -23.08
CA HIS A 359 -17.77 41.56 -24.20
C HIS A 359 -17.89 42.71 -25.22
N ASP A 360 -18.20 42.40 -26.47
CA ASP A 360 -18.43 43.36 -27.57
C ASP A 360 -19.48 44.46 -27.25
N ASN A 361 -20.23 44.31 -26.17
CA ASN A 361 -21.23 45.28 -25.69
C ASN A 361 -20.71 46.26 -24.60
N ALA A 362 -19.40 46.32 -24.35
CA ALA A 362 -18.73 47.27 -23.44
C ALA A 362 -19.16 47.23 -21.95
N VAL A 363 -19.80 46.15 -21.48
CA VAL A 363 -20.10 45.95 -20.05
C VAL A 363 -19.00 45.11 -19.41
N ALA A 364 -18.31 45.67 -18.42
CA ALA A 364 -17.20 45.01 -17.72
C ALA A 364 -17.69 43.78 -16.92
N GLN A 365 -17.07 42.62 -17.15
CA GLN A 365 -17.34 41.43 -16.32
C GLN A 365 -16.64 41.54 -14.95
N PRO A 366 -17.25 40.96 -13.89
CA PRO A 366 -16.58 40.82 -12.60
C PRO A 366 -15.38 39.86 -12.70
N MET A 367 -14.37 40.05 -11.86
CA MET A 367 -13.17 39.20 -11.78
C MET A 367 -13.53 37.70 -11.75
N GLN A 368 -12.96 36.93 -12.67
CA GLN A 368 -13.09 35.48 -12.69
C GLN A 368 -11.72 34.82 -12.63
N HIS A 369 -11.64 33.73 -11.87
CA HIS A 369 -10.48 32.84 -11.91
C HIS A 369 -10.48 32.08 -13.25
N PRO A 370 -9.33 31.73 -13.85
CA PRO A 370 -9.26 30.94 -15.09
C PRO A 370 -9.95 29.57 -15.03
N SER A 371 -10.34 29.10 -13.84
CA SER A 371 -11.18 27.91 -13.65
C SER A 371 -12.69 28.16 -13.79
N GLY A 372 -13.11 29.38 -14.16
CA GLY A 372 -14.53 29.79 -14.22
C GLY A 372 -15.16 30.07 -12.85
N PHE A 373 -14.36 30.14 -11.78
CA PHE A 373 -14.84 30.42 -10.43
C PHE A 373 -14.94 31.93 -10.20
N VAL A 374 -16.13 32.40 -9.81
CA VAL A 374 -16.37 33.80 -9.44
C VAL A 374 -16.45 33.86 -7.91
N PRO A 375 -15.46 34.47 -7.22
CA PRO A 375 -15.53 34.60 -5.77
C PRO A 375 -16.70 35.51 -5.36
N PRO A 376 -17.40 35.19 -4.25
CA PRO A 376 -18.50 36.01 -3.77
C PRO A 376 -17.98 37.41 -3.42
N THR A 377 -18.58 38.44 -4.00
CA THR A 377 -18.23 39.83 -3.70
C THR A 377 -19.03 40.35 -2.50
N ALA A 378 -18.49 41.34 -1.79
CA ALA A 378 -19.08 41.91 -0.57
C ALA A 378 -20.50 42.50 -0.73
N ARG A 379 -21.01 42.62 -1.97
CA ARG A 379 -22.39 43.04 -2.26
C ARG A 379 -23.40 41.89 -2.26
N MET A 380 -22.97 40.63 -2.13
CA MET A 380 -23.89 39.49 -2.09
C MET A 380 -24.53 39.35 -0.70
N SER A 381 -25.87 39.28 -0.67
CA SER A 381 -26.66 39.10 0.53
C SER A 381 -26.28 37.82 1.27
N ARG A 382 -26.08 37.90 2.59
CA ARG A 382 -25.72 36.76 3.45
C ARG A 382 -26.87 35.73 3.45
N GLY A 383 -26.81 34.70 2.60
CA GLY A 383 -27.83 33.64 2.52
C GLY A 383 -28.04 33.02 1.14
N GLU A 384 -27.60 33.66 0.05
CA GLU A 384 -27.63 33.06 -1.28
C GLU A 384 -26.35 32.24 -1.52
N SER A 385 -26.44 30.92 -1.29
CA SER A 385 -25.36 29.96 -1.52
C SER A 385 -25.62 29.06 -2.72
N ASP A 386 -26.30 29.58 -3.74
CA ASP A 386 -26.27 28.96 -5.06
C ASP A 386 -24.98 29.38 -5.76
N ALA A 387 -23.94 28.55 -5.58
CA ALA A 387 -22.80 28.56 -6.48
C ALA A 387 -23.34 28.26 -7.89
N ARG A 388 -23.58 29.30 -8.69
CA ARG A 388 -24.00 29.16 -10.09
C ARG A 388 -22.84 28.56 -10.89
N THR A 389 -22.72 27.23 -10.88
CA THR A 389 -21.91 26.47 -11.85
C THR A 389 -22.68 26.30 -13.15
N SER A 390 -23.38 27.33 -13.62
CA SER A 390 -23.97 27.30 -14.96
C SER A 390 -22.82 27.53 -15.94
N ILE A 391 -22.35 26.44 -16.56
CA ILE A 391 -21.45 26.50 -17.71
C ILE A 391 -22.14 27.38 -18.76
N VAL A 392 -21.59 28.57 -18.99
CA VAL A 392 -22.07 29.47 -20.05
C VAL A 392 -21.80 28.77 -21.38
N LYS A 393 -22.85 28.26 -22.03
CA LYS A 393 -22.74 27.73 -23.40
C LYS A 393 -22.42 28.90 -24.33
N GLY A 394 -21.16 29.04 -24.73
CA GLY A 394 -20.74 30.01 -25.72
C GLY A 394 -21.45 29.77 -27.05
N GLN A 395 -21.95 30.83 -27.68
CA GLN A 395 -22.76 30.77 -28.90
C GLN A 395 -21.97 30.42 -30.18
N ASN A 396 -20.70 30.02 -30.07
CA ASN A 396 -19.80 29.73 -31.20
C ASN A 396 -19.32 28.25 -31.24
N SER A 397 -20.17 27.28 -30.91
CA SER A 397 -19.84 25.86 -31.00
C SER A 397 -20.12 25.26 -32.39
N ASN A 398 -19.78 25.97 -33.47
CA ASN A 398 -19.91 25.50 -34.87
C ASN A 398 -18.58 25.44 -35.64
N SER A 399 -17.43 25.65 -35.00
CA SER A 399 -16.12 25.31 -35.56
C SER A 399 -15.55 24.12 -34.78
N GLY A 400 -15.65 22.93 -35.36
CA GLY A 400 -15.05 21.72 -34.82
C GLY A 400 -13.53 21.83 -34.82
N GLU A 401 -12.95 22.09 -33.66
CA GLU A 401 -11.66 21.64 -33.15
C GLU A 401 -11.36 22.45 -31.89
N ALA A 402 -11.57 21.82 -30.73
CA ALA A 402 -11.03 22.37 -29.49
C ALA A 402 -9.51 22.16 -29.52
N PRO A 403 -8.68 23.17 -29.22
CA PRO A 403 -7.25 22.96 -29.07
C PRO A 403 -7.02 21.95 -27.94
N GLU A 404 -6.48 20.80 -28.31
CA GLU A 404 -6.12 19.72 -27.41
C GLU A 404 -5.14 20.27 -26.37
N ALA A 405 -5.54 20.23 -25.09
CA ALA A 405 -4.66 20.64 -24.01
C ALA A 405 -3.39 19.76 -24.06
N PRO A 406 -2.17 20.33 -23.97
CA PRO A 406 -0.95 19.53 -24.02
C PRO A 406 -1.02 18.44 -22.94
N GLU A 407 -0.95 17.18 -23.38
CA GLU A 407 -1.06 16.01 -22.52
C GLU A 407 -0.13 16.15 -21.32
N ARG A 408 -0.71 16.30 -20.14
CA ARG A 408 0.05 16.15 -18.90
C ARG A 408 0.32 14.66 -18.70
N TRP A 409 1.59 14.31 -18.79
CA TRP A 409 2.10 12.98 -18.48
C TRP A 409 1.55 12.51 -17.11
N PRO A 410 0.99 11.29 -17.03
CA PRO A 410 0.43 10.78 -15.78
C PRO A 410 1.51 10.72 -14.70
N THR A 411 1.17 11.23 -13.51
CA THR A 411 2.08 11.27 -12.35
C THR A 411 2.11 9.88 -11.71
N PHE A 412 3.31 9.29 -11.65
CA PHE A 412 3.67 7.90 -11.34
C PHE A 412 3.34 7.39 -9.91
N ALA A 413 2.41 8.01 -9.17
CA ALA A 413 2.23 7.78 -7.73
C ALA A 413 1.14 6.76 -7.33
N SER A 414 0.37 6.20 -8.26
CA SER A 414 -0.50 5.05 -7.99
C SER A 414 0.06 3.81 -8.69
N SER A 415 0.74 2.95 -7.93
CA SER A 415 1.03 1.58 -8.36
C SER A 415 -0.19 0.68 -8.14
N ASP A 416 -1.35 1.15 -8.58
CA ASP A 416 -2.31 0.25 -9.22
C ASP A 416 -1.75 0.16 -10.65
N ILE A 417 -1.28 -1.02 -11.03
CA ILE A 417 -0.97 -1.31 -12.44
C ILE A 417 -2.35 -1.40 -13.10
N ASP A 418 -3.05 -0.27 -13.19
CA ASP A 418 -4.14 -0.13 -14.13
C ASP A 418 -3.48 -0.25 -15.50
N HIS A 419 -4.05 -1.14 -16.31
CA HIS A 419 -3.72 -1.38 -17.70
C HIS A 419 -3.01 -0.17 -18.30
N VAL A 420 -1.71 -0.31 -18.57
CA VAL A 420 -1.11 0.47 -19.64
C VAL A 420 -1.86 -0.01 -20.87
N ASP A 421 -3.00 0.61 -21.18
CA ASP A 421 -3.64 0.50 -22.47
C ASP A 421 -2.49 0.70 -23.46
N GLU A 422 -2.31 -0.30 -24.31
CA GLU A 422 -1.32 -0.32 -25.37
C GLU A 422 -1.54 0.92 -26.21
N THR A 423 -0.93 2.03 -25.80
CA THR A 423 -0.77 3.20 -26.61
C THR A 423 0.21 2.74 -27.67
N ASP A 424 -0.36 2.39 -28.83
CA ASP A 424 0.24 2.02 -30.10
C ASP A 424 1.39 2.98 -30.45
N SER A 425 2.49 2.84 -29.74
CA SER A 425 3.70 3.61 -29.95
C SER A 425 4.29 3.07 -31.24
N ALA A 426 4.03 3.81 -32.32
CA ALA A 426 4.47 3.74 -33.71
C ALA A 426 5.81 3.02 -34.03
N VAL A 427 5.98 1.78 -33.58
CA VAL A 427 7.10 0.91 -33.93
C VAL A 427 6.66 0.07 -35.12
N ALA A 428 7.02 0.56 -36.31
CA ALA A 428 7.09 -0.18 -37.58
C ALA A 428 5.92 -1.14 -37.88
N THR A 429 4.85 -0.57 -38.45
CA THR A 429 3.63 -1.18 -39.00
C THR A 429 3.84 -2.17 -40.18
N SER A 430 5.01 -2.78 -40.36
CA SER A 430 5.28 -3.63 -41.53
C SER A 430 5.27 -5.15 -41.28
N SER A 431 5.13 -5.63 -40.05
CA SER A 431 4.99 -7.07 -39.77
C SER A 431 3.53 -7.46 -39.50
N ASN A 432 3.04 -8.43 -40.27
CA ASN A 432 1.74 -9.06 -40.08
C ASN A 432 1.57 -9.48 -38.60
N PRO A 433 0.50 -9.06 -37.87
CA PRO A 433 0.35 -9.33 -36.44
C PRO A 433 0.47 -10.81 -36.06
N GLY A 434 0.08 -11.72 -36.96
CA GLY A 434 0.24 -13.16 -36.78
C GLY A 434 1.70 -13.62 -36.67
N THR A 435 2.63 -13.00 -37.40
CA THR A 435 4.05 -13.37 -37.33
C THR A 435 4.69 -12.93 -36.01
N HIS A 436 4.25 -11.80 -35.46
CA HIS A 436 4.69 -11.35 -34.14
C HIS A 436 4.19 -12.28 -33.02
N GLN A 437 2.92 -12.66 -33.05
CA GLN A 437 2.35 -13.60 -32.06
C GLN A 437 3.06 -14.96 -32.09
N GLN A 438 3.35 -15.48 -33.28
CA GLN A 438 4.09 -16.74 -33.43
C GLN A 438 5.53 -16.61 -32.90
N ALA A 439 6.24 -15.52 -33.25
CA ALA A 439 7.59 -15.28 -32.74
C ALA A 439 7.64 -15.16 -31.21
N VAL A 440 6.64 -14.51 -30.59
CA VAL A 440 6.51 -14.43 -29.13
C VAL A 440 6.20 -15.79 -28.51
N SER A 441 5.37 -16.61 -29.15
CA SER A 441 5.08 -17.98 -28.71
C SER A 441 6.33 -18.87 -28.75
N ASP A 442 7.10 -18.80 -29.84
CA ASP A 442 8.35 -19.55 -29.99
C ASP A 442 9.40 -19.11 -28.96
N LEU A 443 9.48 -17.80 -28.69
CA LEU A 443 10.34 -17.24 -27.64
C LEU A 443 9.93 -17.77 -26.26
N ARG A 444 8.63 -17.76 -25.96
CA ARG A 444 8.03 -18.27 -24.71
C ARG A 444 8.38 -19.72 -24.47
N GLN A 445 8.21 -20.57 -25.49
CA GLN A 445 8.57 -21.98 -25.37
C GLN A 445 10.05 -22.16 -24.99
N LYS A 446 10.95 -21.47 -25.69
CA LYS A 446 12.40 -21.57 -25.45
C LYS A 446 12.78 -21.14 -24.04
N TYR A 447 12.26 -20.00 -23.56
CA TYR A 447 12.61 -19.57 -22.21
C TYR A 447 11.96 -20.42 -21.13
N PHE A 448 10.76 -20.95 -21.32
CA PHE A 448 10.16 -21.85 -20.31
C PHE A 448 10.87 -23.19 -20.22
N GLU A 449 11.49 -23.66 -21.31
CA GLU A 449 12.42 -24.79 -21.25
C GLU A 449 13.66 -24.43 -20.44
N PHE A 450 14.25 -23.26 -20.68
CA PHE A 450 15.42 -22.79 -19.93
C PHE A 450 15.14 -22.54 -18.43
N ILE A 451 13.94 -22.04 -18.09
CA ILE A 451 13.56 -21.72 -16.71
C ILE A 451 13.48 -22.96 -15.81
N LYS A 452 13.29 -24.15 -16.38
CA LYS A 452 13.32 -25.41 -15.63
C LYS A 452 14.66 -25.64 -14.96
N ASP A 453 15.74 -25.23 -15.61
CA ASP A 453 17.09 -25.35 -15.08
C ASP A 453 17.43 -24.16 -14.18
N GLU A 454 17.03 -22.95 -14.60
CA GLU A 454 17.37 -21.71 -13.92
C GLU A 454 16.16 -20.76 -13.79
N PRO A 455 15.63 -20.53 -12.56
CA PRO A 455 14.45 -19.68 -12.40
C PRO A 455 14.75 -18.24 -12.81
N PHE A 456 13.81 -17.65 -13.56
CA PHE A 456 13.87 -16.27 -14.01
C PHE A 456 13.66 -15.29 -12.86
N TRP A 457 12.62 -15.51 -12.06
CA TRP A 457 12.34 -14.72 -10.86
C TRP A 457 12.96 -15.40 -9.66
N ARG A 458 13.85 -14.69 -8.96
CA ARG A 458 14.53 -15.18 -7.76
C ARG A 458 14.16 -14.32 -6.55
N PRO A 459 13.94 -14.92 -5.37
CA PRO A 459 13.67 -14.16 -4.16
C PRO A 459 14.96 -13.49 -3.68
N LEU A 460 14.92 -12.17 -3.50
CA LEU A 460 16.02 -11.38 -2.92
C LEU A 460 15.90 -11.32 -1.40
N ILE A 461 14.69 -11.00 -0.92
CA ILE A 461 14.35 -11.00 0.51
C ILE A 461 12.89 -11.42 0.69
N ALA A 462 12.61 -12.24 1.70
CA ALA A 462 11.30 -12.70 2.10
C ALA A 462 11.08 -12.41 3.60
N LEU A 463 10.02 -11.67 3.92
CA LEU A 463 9.64 -11.31 5.29
C LEU A 463 8.36 -12.04 5.65
N THR A 464 8.46 -13.04 6.51
CA THR A 464 7.31 -13.80 7.02
C THR A 464 6.83 -13.19 8.33
N VAL A 465 5.54 -12.87 8.41
CA VAL A 465 4.91 -12.28 9.59
C VAL A 465 3.66 -13.04 9.98
N SER A 466 3.23 -12.89 11.22
CA SER A 466 2.11 -13.64 11.82
C SER A 466 0.76 -13.37 11.17
N THR A 467 0.54 -12.23 10.52
CA THR A 467 -0.78 -11.85 9.98
C THR A 467 -0.72 -11.15 8.62
N ARG A 468 -1.78 -11.33 7.83
CA ARG A 468 -2.00 -10.70 6.53
C ARG A 468 -2.04 -9.17 6.58
N PRO A 469 -2.70 -8.49 7.55
CA PRO A 469 -2.68 -7.03 7.64
C PRO A 469 -1.26 -6.45 7.82
N ILE A 470 -0.41 -7.11 8.63
CA ILE A 470 1.01 -6.74 8.79
C ILE A 470 1.73 -6.92 7.46
N ALA A 471 1.58 -8.08 6.81
CA ALA A 471 2.23 -8.37 5.53
C ALA A 471 1.83 -7.36 4.44
N LYS A 472 0.53 -7.07 4.29
CA LYS A 472 0.04 -6.08 3.32
C LYS A 472 0.53 -4.66 3.62
N THR A 473 0.72 -4.32 4.89
CA THR A 473 1.29 -3.03 5.28
C THR A 473 2.75 -2.93 4.86
N LEU A 474 3.56 -3.95 5.17
CA LEU A 474 4.97 -4.02 4.77
C LEU A 474 5.11 -3.97 3.23
N ALA A 475 4.35 -4.77 2.50
CA ALA A 475 4.36 -4.80 1.04
C ALA A 475 3.97 -3.46 0.41
N ARG A 476 2.97 -2.77 0.98
CA ARG A 476 2.57 -1.43 0.53
C ARG A 476 3.68 -0.41 0.74
N LEU A 477 4.26 -0.39 1.95
CA LEU A 477 5.26 0.61 2.33
C LEU A 477 6.64 0.37 1.69
N SER A 478 6.92 -0.85 1.23
CA SER A 478 8.18 -1.21 0.57
C SER A 478 8.23 -0.92 -0.93
N ARG A 479 7.08 -0.62 -1.56
CA ARG A 479 7.02 -0.23 -2.99
C ARG A 479 7.67 1.13 -3.28
N GLY A 480 7.85 1.95 -2.25
CA GLY A 480 8.50 3.25 -2.36
C GLY A 480 9.24 3.64 -1.09
N LEU A 481 9.75 4.85 -1.10
CA LEU A 481 10.43 5.45 0.04
C LEU A 481 9.42 5.88 1.10
N SER A 482 9.88 6.32 2.27
CA SER A 482 9.02 6.73 3.41
C SER A 482 7.98 7.80 3.05
N GLN A 483 8.25 8.63 2.05
CA GLN A 483 7.33 9.67 1.54
C GLN A 483 6.44 9.20 0.37
N GLY A 484 6.45 7.91 0.02
CA GLY A 484 5.77 7.38 -1.16
C GLY A 484 6.45 7.72 -2.49
N LYS A 485 7.64 8.34 -2.45
CA LYS A 485 8.43 8.63 -3.65
C LYS A 485 8.96 7.32 -4.27
N PRO A 486 8.98 7.18 -5.60
CA PRO A 486 9.55 6.01 -6.24
C PRO A 486 11.08 5.99 -6.09
N PHE A 487 11.68 4.81 -6.00
CA PHE A 487 13.12 4.66 -5.72
C PHE A 487 14.03 5.39 -6.71
N TYR A 488 13.71 5.35 -8.00
CA TYR A 488 14.51 6.03 -9.02
C TYR A 488 14.56 7.55 -8.84
N SER A 489 13.58 8.16 -8.16
CA SER A 489 13.53 9.61 -7.97
C SER A 489 14.64 10.14 -7.08
N ILE A 490 15.17 9.32 -6.16
CA ILE A 490 16.32 9.67 -5.30
C ILE A 490 17.64 9.59 -6.07
N VAL A 491 17.73 8.71 -7.06
CA VAL A 491 18.95 8.57 -7.86
C VAL A 491 19.12 9.80 -8.73
N SER A 492 20.31 10.41 -8.72
CA SER A 492 20.61 11.59 -9.53
C SER A 492 20.38 11.30 -11.02
N PRO A 493 19.93 12.26 -11.85
CA PRO A 493 19.71 12.04 -13.27
C PRO A 493 20.96 11.53 -14.02
N ASP A 494 22.16 11.92 -13.59
CA ASP A 494 23.40 11.47 -14.21
C ASP A 494 23.74 10.03 -13.83
N ASP A 495 23.50 9.64 -12.57
CA ASP A 495 23.62 8.24 -12.15
C ASP A 495 22.58 7.32 -12.83
N ARG A 496 21.40 7.83 -13.18
CA ARG A 496 20.40 7.05 -13.95
C ARG A 496 20.89 6.68 -15.35
N LYS A 497 21.80 7.49 -15.92
CA LYS A 497 22.42 7.20 -17.22
C LYS A 497 23.52 6.14 -17.11
N ALA A 498 24.13 6.00 -15.93
CA ALA A 498 25.18 5.02 -15.66
C ALA A 498 24.59 3.60 -15.54
N ARG A 499 24.59 2.86 -16.65
CA ARG A 499 23.95 1.54 -16.72
C ARG A 499 24.47 0.55 -15.68
N ALA A 500 25.78 0.51 -15.47
CA ALA A 500 26.43 -0.46 -14.59
C ALA A 500 26.04 -0.28 -13.11
N SER A 501 25.89 0.95 -12.64
CA SER A 501 25.64 1.23 -11.22
C SER A 501 24.17 1.43 -10.88
N PHE A 502 23.33 1.83 -11.85
CA PHE A 502 21.93 2.16 -11.61
C PHE A 502 21.13 0.98 -11.03
N ALA A 503 21.25 -0.20 -11.64
CA ALA A 503 20.55 -1.41 -11.19
C ALA A 503 20.94 -1.81 -9.76
N GLY A 504 22.26 -1.84 -9.48
CA GLY A 504 22.78 -2.14 -8.15
C GLY A 504 22.27 -1.16 -7.09
N ARG A 505 22.28 0.15 -7.39
CA ARG A 505 21.76 1.18 -6.46
C ARG A 505 20.26 1.03 -6.20
N LEU A 506 19.46 0.76 -7.24
CA LEU A 506 18.02 0.51 -7.06
C LEU A 506 17.77 -0.72 -6.19
N ARG A 507 18.52 -1.80 -6.41
CA ARG A 507 18.47 -3.02 -5.58
C ARG A 507 18.79 -2.68 -4.12
N SER A 508 19.91 -2.00 -3.86
CA SER A 508 20.31 -1.60 -2.50
C SER A 508 19.28 -0.70 -1.83
N LEU A 509 18.67 0.25 -2.54
CA LEU A 509 17.59 1.09 -1.99
C LEU A 509 16.36 0.28 -1.58
N ARG A 510 15.97 -0.71 -2.38
CA ARG A 510 14.82 -1.60 -2.09
C ARG A 510 15.10 -2.53 -0.91
N VAL A 511 16.28 -3.17 -0.89
CA VAL A 511 16.72 -4.03 0.22
C VAL A 511 16.80 -3.24 1.51
N THR A 512 17.44 -2.06 1.48
CA THR A 512 17.53 -1.17 2.64
C THR A 512 16.14 -0.78 3.14
N ARG A 513 15.21 -0.44 2.22
CA ARG A 513 13.84 -0.09 2.60
C ARG A 513 13.09 -1.25 3.25
N MET A 514 13.18 -2.47 2.70
CA MET A 514 12.57 -3.67 3.29
C MET A 514 13.15 -3.95 4.69
N ARG A 515 14.49 -3.85 4.85
CA ARG A 515 15.16 -4.01 6.13
C ARG A 515 14.71 -2.98 7.16
N THR A 516 14.73 -1.68 6.82
CA THR A 516 14.28 -0.62 7.73
C THR A 516 12.82 -0.81 8.14
N LEU A 517 11.93 -1.17 7.22
CA LEU A 517 10.53 -1.44 7.54
C LEU A 517 10.35 -2.66 8.46
N ALA A 518 11.14 -3.72 8.27
CA ALA A 518 11.11 -4.89 9.14
C ALA A 518 11.54 -4.53 10.56
N ILE A 519 12.57 -3.68 10.72
CA ILE A 519 13.04 -3.20 12.02
C ILE A 519 12.01 -2.28 12.68
N GLU A 520 11.49 -1.28 11.96
CA GLU A 520 10.45 -0.39 12.47
C GLU A 520 9.19 -1.17 12.90
N MET A 521 8.80 -2.20 12.13
CA MET A 521 7.69 -3.08 12.49
C MET A 521 8.02 -3.93 13.72
N ALA A 522 9.22 -4.50 13.82
CA ALA A 522 9.64 -5.29 14.99
C ALA A 522 9.67 -4.43 16.27
N GLN A 523 10.19 -3.20 16.20
CA GLN A 523 10.14 -2.23 17.30
C GLN A 523 8.71 -1.93 17.72
N LEU A 524 7.84 -1.63 16.75
CA LEU A 524 6.43 -1.34 17.01
C LEU A 524 5.75 -2.53 17.69
N LEU A 525 5.98 -3.75 17.19
CA LEU A 525 5.43 -4.98 17.77
C LEU A 525 6.02 -5.30 19.16
N ALA A 526 7.27 -4.92 19.42
CA ALA A 526 7.89 -5.02 20.74
C ALA A 526 7.29 -4.03 21.77
N GLY A 527 6.50 -3.05 21.31
CA GLY A 527 5.85 -2.06 22.17
C GLY A 527 6.39 -0.63 22.02
N ALA A 528 7.33 -0.39 21.10
CA ALA A 528 7.81 0.96 20.83
C ALA A 528 6.64 1.90 20.53
N ARG A 529 6.66 3.09 21.14
CA ARG A 529 5.59 4.11 20.99
C ARG A 529 4.20 3.62 21.46
N GLY A 530 4.16 2.68 22.40
CA GLY A 530 2.93 2.02 22.84
C GLY A 530 2.47 0.88 21.93
N GLY A 531 3.23 0.59 20.87
CA GLY A 531 2.97 -0.43 19.84
C GLY A 531 1.77 -0.15 18.93
N PRO A 532 1.42 -1.07 18.03
CA PRO A 532 0.31 -0.84 17.09
C PRO A 532 -1.03 -0.92 17.82
N ILE A 533 -1.85 0.12 17.65
CA ILE A 533 -3.25 0.15 18.11
C ILE A 533 -4.12 -0.51 17.02
N GLY A 534 -5.08 -1.32 17.44
CA GLY A 534 -6.01 -2.02 16.56
C GLY A 534 -5.47 -3.31 15.92
N VAL A 535 -4.20 -3.66 16.14
CA VAL A 535 -3.63 -4.93 15.61
C VAL A 535 -4.31 -6.13 16.25
N ARG A 536 -4.53 -7.18 15.46
CA ARG A 536 -5.11 -8.45 15.88
C ARG A 536 -4.17 -9.60 15.53
N PHE A 537 -4.30 -10.70 16.27
CA PHE A 537 -3.56 -11.95 16.01
C PHE A 537 -4.48 -13.17 15.98
N ASP A 538 -5.78 -12.95 16.12
CA ASP A 538 -6.83 -13.95 16.06
C ASP A 538 -8.12 -13.25 15.59
N GLU A 539 -9.06 -14.04 15.06
CA GLU A 539 -10.29 -13.51 14.44
C GLU A 539 -11.26 -12.90 15.45
N HIS A 540 -11.26 -13.40 16.69
CA HIS A 540 -12.16 -12.97 17.75
C HIS A 540 -11.64 -11.76 18.55
N SER A 541 -10.36 -11.42 18.40
CA SER A 541 -9.75 -10.27 19.04
C SER A 541 -10.34 -9.00 18.46
N ARG A 542 -10.82 -8.12 19.35
CA ARG A 542 -11.28 -6.78 18.95
C ARG A 542 -10.13 -5.93 18.41
N GLY A 543 -8.90 -6.24 18.84
CA GLY A 543 -7.68 -5.53 18.48
C GLY A 543 -7.04 -4.86 19.70
N ARG A 544 -5.74 -4.68 19.65
CA ARG A 544 -4.96 -4.11 20.75
C ARG A 544 -5.36 -2.66 21.06
N GLY A 545 -5.57 -2.34 22.33
CA GLY A 545 -5.97 -1.01 22.80
C GLY A 545 -7.45 -0.66 22.62
N ILE A 546 -8.25 -1.52 22.00
CA ILE A 546 -9.71 -1.39 22.06
C ILE A 546 -10.14 -1.76 23.50
N ASP A 547 -10.95 -0.91 24.13
CA ASP A 547 -11.36 -1.06 25.54
C ASP A 547 -10.19 -1.06 26.55
N GLY A 548 -9.01 -0.59 26.14
CA GLY A 548 -7.80 -0.54 26.97
C GLY A 548 -7.03 -1.87 27.08
N GLU A 549 -7.46 -2.92 26.37
CA GLU A 549 -6.84 -4.25 26.48
C GLU A 549 -5.47 -4.33 25.81
N GLY A 550 -4.48 -4.90 26.51
CA GLY A 550 -3.19 -5.30 25.94
C GLY A 550 -2.21 -4.16 25.62
N LEU A 551 -2.47 -2.94 26.11
CA LEU A 551 -1.49 -1.84 26.06
C LEU A 551 -0.48 -1.92 27.21
N ASP A 552 -0.85 -2.57 28.30
CA ASP A 552 -0.05 -2.77 29.50
C ASP A 552 1.10 -3.75 29.31
N LYS A 553 0.99 -4.66 28.33
CA LYS A 553 1.97 -5.71 28.06
C LYS A 553 2.49 -5.65 26.62
N PRO A 554 3.77 -5.96 26.40
CA PRO A 554 4.30 -6.13 25.06
C PRO A 554 3.62 -7.33 24.38
N ILE A 555 3.51 -7.29 23.06
CA ILE A 555 2.90 -8.38 22.28
C ILE A 555 3.74 -9.65 22.49
N PRO A 556 3.14 -10.81 22.79
CA PRO A 556 3.88 -12.08 22.99
C PRO A 556 4.86 -12.37 21.85
N TRP A 557 6.04 -12.94 22.17
CA TRP A 557 7.13 -13.16 21.21
C TRP A 557 6.68 -13.95 19.97
N ASP A 558 5.90 -15.01 20.17
CA ASP A 558 5.31 -15.86 19.14
C ASP A 558 4.47 -15.07 18.13
N LYS A 559 3.83 -13.98 18.56
CA LYS A 559 2.99 -13.12 17.70
C LYS A 559 3.79 -12.00 17.02
N ARG A 560 4.91 -11.57 17.60
CA ARG A 560 5.73 -10.44 17.10
C ARG A 560 6.97 -10.82 16.29
N VAL A 561 7.42 -12.07 16.36
CA VAL A 561 8.62 -12.52 15.63
C VAL A 561 8.44 -12.32 14.13
N ILE A 562 9.53 -12.01 13.41
CA ILE A 562 9.52 -11.85 11.95
C ILE A 562 10.52 -12.85 11.34
N GLY A 563 10.06 -13.69 10.44
CA GLY A 563 10.92 -14.54 9.61
C GLY A 563 11.61 -13.71 8.53
N VAL A 564 12.92 -13.87 8.36
CA VAL A 564 13.71 -13.14 7.36
C VAL A 564 14.47 -14.16 6.51
N GLY A 565 13.91 -14.48 5.34
CA GLY A 565 14.55 -15.27 4.30
C GLY A 565 15.39 -14.38 3.38
N ILE A 566 16.67 -14.68 3.22
CA ILE A 566 17.59 -13.94 2.33
C ILE A 566 18.04 -14.85 1.20
N GLY A 567 17.94 -14.38 -0.05
CA GLY A 567 18.38 -15.14 -1.20
C GLY A 567 19.89 -15.39 -1.17
N GLN A 568 20.32 -16.65 -1.14
CA GLN A 568 21.73 -17.03 -1.05
C GLN A 568 22.55 -16.53 -2.25
N TRP A 569 21.92 -16.40 -3.42
CA TRP A 569 22.53 -15.87 -4.63
C TRP A 569 22.89 -14.38 -4.53
N TYR A 570 22.37 -13.65 -3.54
CA TYR A 570 22.62 -12.22 -3.38
C TYR A 570 24.05 -11.98 -2.88
N PRO A 571 24.90 -11.20 -3.59
CA PRO A 571 26.30 -11.05 -3.23
C PRO A 571 26.57 -10.48 -1.83
N LEU A 572 25.60 -9.75 -1.26
CA LEU A 572 25.70 -9.18 0.09
C LEU A 572 24.77 -9.90 1.07
N ALA A 573 24.47 -11.18 0.84
CA ALA A 573 23.60 -11.98 1.72
C ALA A 573 24.16 -12.03 3.15
N ASP A 574 25.45 -12.34 3.32
CA ASP A 574 26.11 -12.43 4.63
C ASP A 574 26.05 -11.10 5.39
N GLU A 575 26.38 -9.99 4.72
CA GLU A 575 26.32 -8.65 5.30
C GLU A 575 24.88 -8.28 5.68
N LEU A 576 23.89 -8.69 4.88
CA LEU A 576 22.50 -8.45 5.17
C LEU A 576 22.05 -9.25 6.39
N ILE A 577 22.42 -10.54 6.48
CA ILE A 577 22.17 -11.42 7.63
C ILE A 577 22.77 -10.81 8.90
N GLU A 578 24.05 -10.43 8.86
CA GLU A 578 24.73 -9.79 10.00
C GLU A 578 24.04 -8.47 10.38
N SER A 579 23.64 -7.66 9.39
CA SER A 579 22.95 -6.40 9.66
C SER A 579 21.62 -6.60 10.38
N PHE A 580 20.85 -7.64 10.05
CA PHE A 580 19.63 -7.95 10.78
C PHE A 580 19.93 -8.38 12.22
N LYS A 581 20.96 -9.21 12.45
CA LYS A 581 21.37 -9.62 13.80
C LYS A 581 21.78 -8.42 14.68
N VAL A 582 22.68 -7.57 14.15
CA VAL A 582 23.19 -6.41 14.87
C VAL A 582 22.09 -5.39 15.17
N LEU A 583 21.20 -5.12 14.20
CA LEU A 583 20.10 -4.17 14.39
C LEU A 583 18.99 -4.74 15.28
N ALA A 584 18.79 -6.06 15.31
CA ALA A 584 17.89 -6.71 16.27
C ALA A 584 18.32 -6.44 17.71
N GLU A 585 19.59 -6.70 17.99
CA GLU A 585 20.19 -6.54 19.32
C GLU A 585 20.17 -5.09 19.78
N LYS A 586 20.56 -4.17 18.89
CA LYS A 586 20.64 -2.73 19.22
C LYS A 586 19.28 -2.06 19.27
N GLU A 587 18.48 -2.18 18.21
CA GLU A 587 17.33 -1.30 18.05
C GLU A 587 16.02 -1.87 18.58
N VAL A 588 15.90 -3.20 18.73
CA VAL A 588 14.65 -3.86 19.14
C VAL A 588 14.73 -4.36 20.58
N THR A 589 15.84 -4.99 20.97
CA THR A 589 16.00 -5.52 22.34
C THR A 589 16.05 -4.41 23.39
N GLU A 590 16.70 -3.28 23.09
CA GLU A 590 16.76 -2.12 24.00
C GLU A 590 15.36 -1.59 24.38
N VAL A 591 14.40 -1.66 23.45
CA VAL A 591 13.01 -1.23 23.69
C VAL A 591 12.31 -2.18 24.69
N TYR A 592 12.72 -3.44 24.75
CA TYR A 592 12.06 -4.47 25.54
C TYR A 592 12.64 -4.60 26.95
N GLU A 593 13.94 -4.44 27.11
CA GLU A 593 14.64 -4.70 28.38
C GLU A 593 14.43 -3.62 29.45
N SER A 594 13.80 -2.48 29.13
CA SER A 594 13.52 -1.45 30.12
C SER A 594 12.51 -1.90 31.19
N ASP A 595 11.61 -2.84 30.85
CA ASP A 595 10.43 -3.13 31.67
C ASP A 595 10.38 -4.57 32.21
N ALA A 596 11.07 -5.52 31.57
CA ALA A 596 11.03 -6.93 31.93
C ALA A 596 12.30 -7.36 32.67
N ARG A 597 12.13 -7.87 33.90
CA ARG A 597 13.17 -8.59 34.66
C ARG A 597 13.91 -9.53 33.71
N LYS A 598 15.25 -9.44 33.66
CA LYS A 598 16.17 -10.22 32.81
C LYS A 598 15.86 -11.72 32.77
N ASP A 599 14.88 -12.12 31.98
CA ASP A 599 14.71 -13.51 31.60
C ASP A 599 15.87 -13.82 30.65
N THR A 600 16.72 -14.76 31.06
CA THR A 600 18.00 -15.10 30.42
C THR A 600 17.87 -15.72 29.03
N THR A 601 16.65 -15.87 28.51
CA THR A 601 16.33 -16.42 27.20
C THR A 601 15.56 -15.41 26.35
N SER A 602 16.09 -14.19 26.21
CA SER A 602 15.54 -13.22 25.26
C SER A 602 15.68 -13.78 23.84
N LYS A 603 14.56 -14.24 23.27
CA LYS A 603 14.52 -14.75 21.91
C LYS A 603 14.64 -13.58 20.93
N SER A 604 15.49 -13.73 19.91
CA SER A 604 15.65 -12.73 18.85
C SER A 604 14.29 -12.36 18.22
N PRO A 605 14.05 -11.07 17.90
CA PRO A 605 12.85 -10.65 17.18
C PRO A 605 12.82 -11.14 15.72
N PHE A 606 13.96 -11.59 15.18
CA PHE A 606 14.06 -12.12 13.82
C PHE A 606 14.50 -13.59 13.81
N LEU A 607 13.83 -14.39 12.98
CA LEU A 607 14.24 -15.75 12.60
C LEU A 607 14.86 -15.68 11.19
N ILE A 608 16.18 -15.63 11.12
CA ILE A 608 16.92 -15.41 9.86
C ILE A 608 17.29 -16.76 9.26
N TYR A 609 17.03 -16.93 7.96
CA TYR A 609 17.37 -18.13 7.19
C TYR A 609 17.74 -17.76 5.75
N GLU A 610 18.47 -18.64 5.07
CA GLU A 610 18.79 -18.50 3.66
C GLU A 610 17.73 -19.15 2.78
N VAL A 611 17.59 -18.65 1.55
CA VAL A 611 16.62 -19.13 0.57
C VAL A 611 17.34 -19.35 -0.76
N ASP A 612 17.06 -20.45 -1.44
CA ASP A 612 17.59 -20.75 -2.76
C ASP A 612 16.94 -19.91 -3.86
N ASP A 613 17.36 -20.14 -5.10
CA ASP A 613 16.82 -19.46 -6.29
C ASP A 613 15.33 -19.75 -6.54
N HIS A 614 14.79 -20.85 -5.99
CA HIS A 614 13.40 -21.29 -6.14
C HIS A 614 12.51 -20.89 -4.95
N GLY A 615 13.06 -20.32 -3.88
CA GLY A 615 12.28 -20.01 -2.68
C GLY A 615 12.33 -21.03 -1.57
N ARG A 616 13.10 -22.11 -1.73
CA ARG A 616 13.23 -23.14 -0.71
C ARG A 616 14.23 -22.68 0.34
N PRO A 617 13.91 -22.83 1.63
CA PRO A 617 14.86 -22.48 2.66
C PRO A 617 16.07 -23.43 2.62
N ILE A 618 17.27 -22.89 2.76
CA ILE A 618 18.53 -23.65 2.77
C ILE A 618 19.01 -23.77 4.23
N GLY A 619 19.47 -24.96 4.61
CA GLY A 619 20.04 -25.22 5.94
C GLY A 619 18.98 -25.52 7.01
N GLU A 620 19.32 -25.22 8.26
CA GLU A 620 18.40 -25.38 9.39
C GLU A 620 17.34 -24.29 9.36
N VAL A 621 16.13 -24.64 8.91
CA VAL A 621 15.00 -23.73 8.93
C VAL A 621 14.57 -23.52 10.39
N PRO A 622 14.54 -22.28 10.90
CA PRO A 622 14.07 -22.03 12.24
C PRO A 622 12.61 -22.46 12.36
N GLU A 623 12.27 -23.16 13.44
CA GLU A 623 10.89 -23.53 13.73
C GLU A 623 10.08 -22.25 14.00
N PHE A 624 9.14 -21.95 13.12
CA PHE A 624 8.24 -20.83 13.31
C PHE A 624 7.27 -21.14 14.45
N PRO A 625 6.99 -20.18 15.35
CA PRO A 625 6.06 -20.41 16.46
C PRO A 625 4.59 -20.47 16.02
N TRP A 626 4.31 -20.21 14.74
CA TRP A 626 2.97 -20.21 14.21
C TRP A 626 2.56 -21.62 13.85
N PRO A 627 1.37 -22.08 14.28
CA PRO A 627 0.86 -23.36 13.83
C PRO A 627 0.71 -23.33 12.32
N VAL A 628 1.16 -24.39 11.66
CA VAL A 628 0.87 -24.60 10.24
C VAL A 628 -0.64 -24.80 10.14
N PHE A 629 -1.36 -23.75 9.72
CA PHE A 629 -2.79 -23.83 9.40
C PHE A 629 -2.97 -24.55 8.06
N ASP A 630 -2.64 -25.84 8.05
CA ASP A 630 -2.75 -26.68 6.85
C ASP A 630 -4.21 -27.04 6.53
N LYS A 631 -5.12 -26.84 7.50
CA LYS A 631 -6.53 -27.15 7.37
C LYS A 631 -7.32 -25.87 7.09
N MET A 632 -7.48 -25.61 5.79
CA MET A 632 -8.51 -24.70 5.28
C MET A 632 -9.84 -24.99 5.97
N ASN A 633 -10.37 -24.00 6.70
CA ASN A 633 -11.61 -24.10 7.48
C ASN A 633 -12.75 -24.70 6.64
N ASP A 634 -13.50 -25.65 7.21
CA ASP A 634 -14.61 -26.33 6.54
C ASP A 634 -15.69 -25.36 6.04
N ASP A 635 -15.93 -24.24 6.73
CA ASP A 635 -16.84 -23.19 6.30
C ASP A 635 -16.38 -22.54 4.99
N VAL A 636 -15.08 -22.44 4.80
CA VAL A 636 -14.49 -21.81 3.63
C VAL A 636 -14.48 -22.81 2.49
N ARG A 637 -14.19 -24.09 2.75
CA ARG A 637 -14.36 -25.16 1.76
C ARG A 637 -15.78 -25.20 1.24
N THR A 638 -16.75 -25.15 2.16
CA THR A 638 -18.17 -25.04 1.86
C THR A 638 -18.45 -23.78 1.04
N GLY A 639 -17.91 -22.64 1.45
CA GLY A 639 -18.06 -21.36 0.77
C GLY A 639 -17.51 -21.32 -0.66
N ILE A 640 -16.37 -21.95 -0.92
CA ILE A 640 -15.80 -21.97 -2.27
C ILE A 640 -16.55 -22.96 -3.17
N GLN A 641 -16.95 -24.13 -2.65
CA GLN A 641 -17.85 -25.03 -3.38
C GLN A 641 -19.15 -24.32 -3.74
N ALA A 642 -19.71 -23.64 -2.75
CA ALA A 642 -20.92 -22.85 -2.87
C ALA A 642 -20.78 -21.77 -3.95
N LEU A 643 -19.72 -20.97 -3.90
CA LEU A 643 -19.43 -19.96 -4.90
C LEU A 643 -19.26 -20.58 -6.30
N GLY A 644 -18.58 -21.72 -6.41
CA GLY A 644 -18.41 -22.44 -7.66
C GLY A 644 -19.73 -22.91 -8.29
N MET A 645 -20.65 -23.44 -7.47
CA MET A 645 -22.00 -23.82 -7.91
C MET A 645 -22.80 -22.61 -8.35
N VAL A 646 -22.81 -21.53 -7.55
CA VAL A 646 -23.49 -20.28 -7.90
C VAL A 646 -22.97 -19.70 -9.20
N MET A 647 -21.65 -19.67 -9.41
CA MET A 647 -21.09 -19.18 -10.67
C MET A 647 -21.52 -20.02 -11.87
N LYS A 648 -21.60 -21.35 -11.73
CA LYS A 648 -22.13 -22.24 -12.79
C LYS A 648 -23.61 -21.93 -13.08
N MET A 649 -24.43 -21.79 -12.04
CA MET A 649 -25.86 -21.46 -12.16
C MET A 649 -26.10 -20.06 -12.76
N GLU A 650 -25.34 -19.06 -12.34
CA GLU A 650 -25.40 -17.69 -12.90
C GLU A 650 -24.98 -17.69 -14.38
N ARG A 651 -23.98 -18.49 -14.75
CA ARG A 651 -23.55 -18.64 -16.15
C ARG A 651 -24.65 -19.24 -17.02
N LEU A 652 -25.39 -20.25 -16.51
CA LEU A 652 -26.57 -20.80 -17.19
C LEU A 652 -27.69 -19.77 -17.39
N LEU A 653 -27.85 -18.80 -16.48
CA LEU A 653 -28.83 -17.73 -16.61
C LEU A 653 -28.43 -16.67 -17.64
N LEU A 654 -27.13 -16.36 -17.72
CA LEU A 654 -26.57 -15.39 -18.67
C LEU A 654 -26.46 -15.94 -20.08
N TYR A 655 -26.44 -17.26 -20.23
CA TYR A 655 -26.34 -17.90 -21.53
C TYR A 655 -27.61 -17.66 -22.35
N ASP A 656 -27.47 -16.86 -23.41
CA ASP A 656 -28.48 -16.72 -24.44
C ASP A 656 -28.49 -17.99 -25.28
N SER A 657 -29.59 -18.71 -25.16
CA SER A 657 -29.73 -20.01 -25.78
C SER A 657 -29.61 -19.88 -27.30
N PRO A 658 -28.82 -20.75 -27.97
CA PRO A 658 -28.75 -20.74 -29.44
C PRO A 658 -30.15 -20.92 -30.03
N ALA A 659 -30.38 -20.32 -31.19
CA ALA A 659 -31.71 -20.23 -31.81
C ALA A 659 -32.42 -21.60 -31.82
N GLY A 660 -33.56 -21.68 -31.13
CA GLY A 660 -34.39 -22.88 -31.05
C GLY A 660 -34.09 -23.84 -29.89
N ARG A 661 -33.11 -23.58 -29.03
CA ARG A 661 -32.95 -24.29 -27.76
C ARG A 661 -33.54 -23.47 -26.61
N VAL A 662 -34.03 -24.13 -25.56
CA VAL A 662 -34.48 -23.51 -24.31
C VAL A 662 -33.86 -24.23 -23.10
N LEU A 663 -33.60 -23.47 -22.04
CA LEU A 663 -33.15 -24.05 -20.77
C LEU A 663 -34.26 -24.95 -20.20
N SER A 664 -33.90 -26.19 -19.88
CA SER A 664 -34.76 -27.17 -19.24
C SER A 664 -34.16 -27.59 -17.90
N ALA A 665 -35.02 -27.71 -16.89
CA ALA A 665 -34.68 -28.16 -15.54
C ALA A 665 -35.55 -29.38 -15.18
N ILE A 666 -34.90 -30.49 -14.84
CA ILE A 666 -35.56 -31.77 -14.53
C ILE A 666 -35.30 -32.11 -13.08
N VAL A 667 -36.36 -32.45 -12.37
CA VAL A 667 -36.30 -32.93 -10.98
C VAL A 667 -36.68 -34.40 -10.92
N ASP A 668 -35.94 -35.19 -10.14
CA ASP A 668 -36.35 -36.54 -9.79
C ASP A 668 -37.40 -36.47 -8.65
N SER A 669 -38.60 -36.00 -8.97
CA SER A 669 -39.72 -35.89 -8.03
C SER A 669 -40.99 -36.49 -8.64
N PRO A 670 -41.77 -37.25 -7.86
CA PRO A 670 -43.02 -37.84 -8.33
C PRO A 670 -44.16 -36.81 -8.51
N SER A 671 -43.99 -35.56 -8.05
CA SER A 671 -45.03 -34.53 -8.23
C SER A 671 -45.02 -33.97 -9.64
N SER A 672 -46.17 -34.04 -10.31
CA SER A 672 -46.42 -33.37 -11.60
C SER A 672 -46.98 -31.96 -11.43
N ARG A 673 -47.21 -31.50 -10.20
CA ARG A 673 -47.75 -30.15 -9.96
C ARG A 673 -46.66 -29.11 -10.18
N TYR A 674 -46.99 -28.15 -11.01
CA TYR A 674 -46.08 -27.08 -11.43
C TYR A 674 -45.49 -26.27 -10.26
N THR A 675 -46.30 -25.93 -9.25
CA THR A 675 -45.84 -25.21 -8.05
C THR A 675 -44.80 -26.00 -7.27
N ASP A 676 -45.04 -27.29 -7.13
CA ASP A 676 -44.18 -28.22 -6.39
C ASP A 676 -42.85 -28.39 -7.13
N LEU A 677 -42.86 -28.39 -8.47
CA LEU A 677 -41.65 -28.43 -9.29
C LEU A 677 -40.80 -27.16 -9.13
N ILE A 678 -41.41 -25.96 -9.11
CA ILE A 678 -40.64 -24.71 -8.86
C ILE A 678 -40.03 -24.72 -7.46
N GLU A 679 -40.78 -25.18 -6.46
CA GLU A 679 -40.29 -25.27 -5.09
C GLU A 679 -39.18 -26.30 -4.94
N ALA A 680 -39.34 -27.49 -5.54
CA ALA A 680 -38.32 -28.53 -5.55
C ALA A 680 -37.04 -28.10 -6.31
N ILE A 681 -37.16 -27.41 -7.46
CA ILE A 681 -35.99 -26.84 -8.15
C ILE A 681 -35.38 -25.71 -7.33
N GLY A 682 -36.19 -24.92 -6.62
CA GLY A 682 -35.72 -23.85 -5.75
C GLY A 682 -34.96 -24.35 -4.53
N ASP A 683 -35.22 -25.57 -4.06
CA ASP A 683 -34.50 -26.20 -2.96
C ASP A 683 -33.18 -26.82 -3.42
N HIS A 684 -32.06 -26.23 -3.00
CA HIS A 684 -30.72 -26.67 -3.40
C HIS A 684 -30.31 -28.05 -2.88
N HIS A 685 -31.07 -28.64 -1.95
CA HIS A 685 -30.85 -30.02 -1.52
C HIS A 685 -31.43 -31.07 -2.48
N THR A 686 -32.39 -30.67 -3.32
CA THR A 686 -33.01 -31.56 -4.31
C THR A 686 -32.11 -31.68 -5.54
N PRO A 687 -31.77 -32.90 -6.02
CA PRO A 687 -30.95 -33.08 -7.21
C PRO A 687 -31.72 -32.60 -8.45
N VAL A 688 -31.12 -31.70 -9.22
CA VAL A 688 -31.69 -31.16 -10.47
C VAL A 688 -30.71 -31.38 -11.61
N THR A 689 -31.25 -31.74 -12.78
CA THR A 689 -30.49 -31.80 -14.03
C THR A 689 -30.88 -30.60 -14.90
N PHE A 690 -29.91 -29.75 -15.23
CA PHE A 690 -30.09 -28.67 -16.19
C PHE A 690 -29.53 -29.08 -17.54
N ARG A 691 -30.30 -28.87 -18.62
CA ARG A 691 -29.88 -29.10 -20.01
C ARG A 691 -30.54 -28.09 -20.96
N PHE A 692 -29.96 -27.87 -22.14
CA PHE A 692 -30.61 -27.13 -23.21
C PHE A 692 -31.33 -28.11 -24.14
N VAL A 693 -32.62 -27.90 -24.38
CA VAL A 693 -33.49 -28.78 -25.18
C VAL A 693 -34.07 -27.99 -26.34
N ASN A 694 -34.26 -28.62 -27.50
CA ASN A 694 -34.94 -27.97 -28.62
C ASN A 694 -36.38 -27.61 -28.22
N ASP A 695 -36.81 -26.39 -28.53
CA ASP A 695 -38.14 -25.88 -28.17
C ASP A 695 -39.27 -26.72 -28.80
N SER A 696 -38.99 -27.36 -29.93
CA SER A 696 -39.91 -28.26 -30.65
C SER A 696 -40.01 -29.68 -30.08
N GLN A 697 -39.10 -30.09 -29.19
CA GLN A 697 -39.12 -31.45 -28.63
C GLN A 697 -40.31 -31.57 -27.66
N PRO A 698 -41.12 -32.65 -27.67
CA PRO A 698 -42.17 -32.82 -26.66
C PRO A 698 -41.57 -32.89 -25.25
N LEU A 699 -42.36 -32.55 -24.22
CA LEU A 699 -41.95 -32.77 -22.82
C LEU A 699 -41.65 -34.27 -22.64
N ALA A 700 -40.41 -34.59 -22.29
CA ALA A 700 -39.97 -35.98 -22.21
C ALA A 700 -40.45 -36.65 -20.91
N GLU A 701 -40.60 -35.86 -19.84
CA GLU A 701 -40.83 -36.33 -18.48
C GLU A 701 -41.85 -35.44 -17.76
N ALA A 702 -42.64 -36.01 -16.84
CA ALA A 702 -43.68 -35.30 -16.09
C ALA A 702 -43.13 -34.24 -15.11
N ALA A 703 -41.81 -34.17 -14.92
CA ALA A 703 -41.11 -33.31 -13.96
C ALA A 703 -40.11 -32.34 -14.64
N GLU A 704 -40.43 -31.88 -15.86
CA GLU A 704 -39.59 -30.97 -16.64
C GLU A 704 -40.16 -29.53 -16.66
N LEU A 705 -39.38 -28.53 -16.20
CA LEU A 705 -39.66 -27.10 -16.43
C LEU A 705 -38.83 -26.58 -17.59
N ARG A 706 -39.40 -25.70 -18.44
CA ARG A 706 -38.71 -25.13 -19.61
C ARG A 706 -38.72 -23.60 -19.64
N ALA A 707 -37.79 -23.05 -20.42
CA ALA A 707 -37.69 -21.65 -20.79
C ALA A 707 -37.74 -20.68 -19.58
N GLY A 708 -38.68 -19.73 -19.57
CA GLY A 708 -38.81 -18.72 -18.52
C GLY A 708 -39.08 -19.32 -17.13
N TYR A 709 -39.76 -20.45 -17.06
CA TYR A 709 -40.06 -21.13 -15.80
C TYR A 709 -38.82 -21.81 -15.20
N ALA A 710 -38.02 -22.49 -16.02
CA ALA A 710 -36.73 -23.03 -15.62
C ALA A 710 -35.79 -21.91 -15.13
N ARG A 711 -35.72 -20.77 -15.85
CA ARG A 711 -34.93 -19.61 -15.45
C ARG A 711 -35.41 -19.01 -14.11
N THR A 712 -36.72 -18.94 -13.88
CA THR A 712 -37.30 -18.43 -12.63
C THR A 712 -37.00 -19.35 -11.45
N ALA A 713 -37.14 -20.66 -11.65
CA ALA A 713 -36.81 -21.65 -10.63
C ALA A 713 -35.31 -21.67 -10.32
N LEU A 714 -34.45 -21.56 -11.33
CA LEU A 714 -32.99 -21.43 -11.18
C LEU A 714 -32.59 -20.16 -10.42
N LYS A 715 -33.23 -19.02 -10.70
CA LYS A 715 -33.03 -17.78 -9.92
C LYS A 715 -33.39 -17.97 -8.45
N LYS A 716 -34.54 -18.59 -8.17
CA LYS A 716 -34.98 -18.91 -6.80
C LYS A 716 -33.98 -19.85 -6.10
N ARG A 717 -33.45 -20.85 -6.81
CA ARG A 717 -32.39 -21.74 -6.32
C ARG A 717 -31.12 -20.98 -5.95
N ILE A 718 -30.63 -20.10 -6.83
CA ILE A 718 -29.47 -19.23 -6.55
C ILE A 718 -29.71 -18.34 -5.33
N ASP A 719 -30.89 -17.73 -5.21
CA ASP A 719 -31.22 -16.86 -4.08
C ASP A 719 -31.31 -17.62 -2.75
N ASN A 720 -31.83 -18.86 -2.76
CA ASN A 720 -31.85 -19.75 -1.60
C ASN A 720 -30.43 -20.20 -1.24
N PHE A 721 -29.60 -20.48 -2.24
CA PHE A 721 -28.23 -20.89 -2.05
C PHE A 721 -27.36 -19.79 -1.42
N TYR A 722 -27.52 -18.54 -1.89
CA TYR A 722 -26.92 -17.39 -1.21
C TYR A 722 -27.44 -17.23 0.22
N ARG A 723 -28.72 -17.50 0.47
CA ARG A 723 -29.31 -17.36 1.82
C ARG A 723 -28.69 -18.34 2.80
N GLU A 724 -28.56 -19.61 2.43
CA GLU A 724 -27.99 -20.64 3.30
C GLU A 724 -26.48 -20.44 3.51
N HIS A 725 -25.75 -20.15 2.43
CA HIS A 725 -24.29 -20.05 2.47
C HIS A 725 -23.79 -18.60 2.50
N THR A 726 -24.56 -17.65 3.01
CA THR A 726 -24.20 -16.21 3.01
C THR A 726 -22.82 -15.99 3.65
N LEU A 727 -22.60 -16.52 4.85
CA LEU A 727 -21.35 -16.34 5.60
C LEU A 727 -20.19 -17.09 4.96
N SER A 728 -20.36 -18.37 4.63
CA SER A 728 -19.37 -19.20 3.95
C SER A 728 -18.90 -18.59 2.63
N ILE A 729 -19.83 -18.12 1.78
CA ILE A 729 -19.48 -17.46 0.51
C ILE A 729 -18.75 -16.13 0.77
N ALA A 730 -19.19 -15.34 1.76
CA ALA A 730 -18.52 -14.10 2.12
C ALA A 730 -17.08 -14.35 2.60
N LEU A 731 -16.88 -15.36 3.45
CA LEU A 731 -15.56 -15.80 3.93
C LEU A 731 -14.69 -16.32 2.79
N ALA A 732 -15.24 -17.15 1.89
CA ALA A 732 -14.54 -17.65 0.72
C ALA A 732 -14.07 -16.54 -0.22
N LYS A 733 -14.88 -15.49 -0.40
CA LYS A 733 -14.48 -14.29 -1.15
C LYS A 733 -13.40 -13.50 -0.41
N ALA A 734 -13.55 -13.32 0.91
CA ALA A 734 -12.59 -12.63 1.76
C ALA A 734 -11.27 -13.41 1.94
N MET A 735 -11.23 -14.69 1.60
CA MET A 735 -9.97 -15.43 1.51
C MET A 735 -9.12 -14.89 0.36
N ARG A 736 -9.70 -14.62 -0.81
CA ARG A 736 -8.99 -14.13 -2.01
C ARG A 736 -8.90 -12.60 -2.04
N VAL A 737 -8.26 -12.01 -1.03
CA VAL A 737 -8.10 -10.55 -0.97
C VAL A 737 -7.16 -10.06 -2.06
N SER A 738 -7.50 -8.92 -2.66
CA SER A 738 -6.62 -8.20 -3.57
C SER A 738 -5.24 -7.93 -2.96
N GLY A 739 -4.20 -8.14 -3.78
CA GLY A 739 -2.81 -7.93 -3.40
C GLY A 739 -2.14 -9.09 -2.66
N VAL A 740 -2.84 -10.19 -2.40
CA VAL A 740 -2.23 -11.48 -2.01
C VAL A 740 -2.27 -12.40 -3.22
N ILE A 741 -1.11 -12.94 -3.58
CA ILE A 741 -0.92 -13.89 -4.66
C ILE A 741 -1.13 -15.27 -4.09
N TYR A 742 -2.02 -16.01 -4.72
CA TYR A 742 -2.26 -17.42 -4.44
C TYR A 742 -1.75 -18.22 -5.62
N PRO A 743 -1.13 -19.39 -5.38
CA PRO A 743 -0.74 -20.26 -6.47
C PRO A 743 -2.00 -20.63 -7.26
N HIS A 744 -1.82 -20.91 -8.55
CA HIS A 744 -2.85 -21.61 -9.29
C HIS A 744 -2.97 -23.00 -8.68
N SER A 745 -3.83 -23.10 -7.65
CA SER A 745 -4.28 -24.39 -7.16
C SER A 745 -4.80 -25.12 -8.40
N GLU A 746 -4.11 -26.18 -8.82
CA GLU A 746 -4.65 -27.05 -9.85
C GLU A 746 -6.09 -27.36 -9.44
N LYS A 747 -6.99 -27.33 -10.42
CA LYS A 747 -8.46 -27.40 -10.26
C LYS A 747 -8.95 -28.64 -9.47
N ASP A 748 -8.06 -29.44 -8.92
CA ASP A 748 -8.29 -30.67 -8.21
C ASP A 748 -9.13 -30.54 -6.95
N TRP A 749 -9.02 -29.46 -6.17
CA TRP A 749 -9.93 -29.30 -5.02
C TRP A 749 -11.37 -29.04 -5.49
N THR A 750 -11.59 -28.29 -6.58
CA THR A 750 -12.94 -28.17 -7.17
C THR A 750 -13.43 -29.48 -7.77
N LYS A 751 -12.54 -30.30 -8.36
CA LYS A 751 -12.92 -31.59 -8.96
C LYS A 751 -13.26 -32.65 -7.90
N LYS A 752 -12.50 -32.75 -6.81
CA LYS A 752 -12.70 -33.77 -5.76
C LYS A 752 -13.87 -33.44 -4.81
N LEU A 753 -14.13 -32.16 -4.53
CA LEU A 753 -15.20 -31.77 -3.61
C LEU A 753 -16.56 -31.58 -4.29
N VAL A 754 -16.61 -31.36 -5.61
CA VAL A 754 -17.87 -31.30 -6.38
C VAL A 754 -18.27 -32.67 -6.91
N ASN A 755 -18.15 -33.72 -6.09
CA ASN A 755 -18.97 -34.94 -6.25
C ASN A 755 -20.37 -34.72 -5.64
N ALA A 756 -20.89 -33.50 -5.80
CA ALA A 756 -22.20 -33.11 -5.34
C ALA A 756 -23.27 -33.81 -6.17
N ARG A 757 -24.41 -34.09 -5.54
CA ARG A 757 -25.57 -34.83 -6.06
C ARG A 757 -26.23 -34.21 -7.31
N GLU A 758 -25.72 -33.09 -7.81
CA GLU A 758 -26.23 -32.37 -8.97
C GLU A 758 -25.47 -32.79 -10.24
N LYS A 759 -26.21 -33.27 -11.24
CA LYS A 759 -25.65 -33.60 -12.56
C LYS A 759 -25.92 -32.44 -13.50
N TYR A 760 -24.87 -31.69 -13.84
CA TYR A 760 -24.94 -30.72 -14.93
C TYR A 760 -24.58 -31.46 -16.23
N GLN A 761 -25.57 -31.71 -17.08
CA GLN A 761 -25.35 -32.32 -18.39
C GLN A 761 -25.20 -31.22 -19.42
N PHE A 762 -23.96 -30.83 -19.68
CA PHE A 762 -23.62 -30.04 -20.85
C PHE A 762 -23.44 -31.00 -22.02
N SER A 763 -24.01 -30.68 -23.19
CA SER A 763 -23.59 -31.40 -24.40
C SER A 763 -22.12 -31.04 -24.70
N ALA A 764 -21.40 -31.89 -25.43
CA ALA A 764 -20.03 -31.57 -25.85
C ALA A 764 -19.96 -30.24 -26.63
N GLU A 765 -21.04 -29.87 -27.32
CA GLU A 765 -21.19 -28.56 -27.98
C GLU A 765 -21.27 -27.39 -26.98
N ASP A 766 -21.95 -27.59 -25.84
CA ASP A 766 -22.08 -26.59 -24.77
C ASP A 766 -20.80 -26.46 -23.94
N GLU A 767 -20.00 -27.53 -23.81
CA GLU A 767 -18.69 -27.49 -23.15
C GLU A 767 -17.67 -26.68 -23.96
N HIS A 768 -17.68 -26.79 -25.28
CA HIS A 768 -16.84 -25.96 -26.16
C HIS A 768 -17.16 -24.47 -26.04
N LEU A 769 -18.43 -24.09 -25.85
CA LEU A 769 -18.85 -22.69 -25.66
C LEU A 769 -18.52 -22.16 -24.25
N ASN A 770 -18.43 -23.04 -23.25
CA ASN A 770 -17.99 -22.71 -21.89
C ASN A 770 -16.50 -22.35 -21.80
N LEU A 771 -15.69 -22.74 -22.79
CA LEU A 771 -14.28 -22.33 -22.88
C LEU A 771 -14.18 -20.87 -23.35
N TYR A 772 -14.96 -20.48 -24.36
CA TYR A 772 -15.03 -19.12 -24.93
C TYR A 772 -15.65 -18.06 -24.00
N ALA A 773 -16.73 -18.36 -23.28
CA ALA A 773 -17.28 -17.40 -22.29
C ALA A 773 -16.39 -17.25 -21.04
N GLY A 774 -15.43 -18.17 -20.89
CA GLY A 774 -14.33 -18.01 -19.95
C GLY A 774 -13.29 -17.03 -20.43
N GLU A 775 -13.17 -16.73 -21.73
CA GLU A 775 -12.07 -15.94 -22.32
C GLU A 775 -12.03 -14.48 -21.87
N ASP A 776 -13.13 -13.79 -21.59
CA ASP A 776 -13.00 -12.46 -20.95
C ASP A 776 -12.46 -12.53 -19.49
N ALA A 777 -12.36 -13.74 -18.93
CA ALA A 777 -11.60 -14.08 -17.72
C ALA A 777 -10.45 -15.10 -17.96
N LYS A 778 -10.17 -15.49 -19.21
CA LYS A 778 -9.24 -16.54 -19.70
C LYS A 778 -8.51 -16.15 -21.01
N ILE A 779 -8.52 -14.88 -21.45
CA ILE A 779 -7.80 -14.37 -22.64
C ILE A 779 -6.28 -14.65 -22.50
N ASP A 780 -5.82 -15.08 -21.33
CA ASP A 780 -4.44 -15.52 -21.08
C ASP A 780 -4.18 -17.06 -21.15
N SER A 781 -5.11 -17.96 -21.52
CA SER A 781 -4.89 -19.42 -21.32
C SER A 781 -5.26 -20.47 -22.39
N GLU A 782 -5.65 -20.16 -23.64
CA GLU A 782 -5.89 -21.22 -24.65
C GLU A 782 -5.04 -21.09 -25.93
N LEU A 783 -3.91 -21.83 -25.95
CA LEU A 783 -3.15 -22.19 -27.16
C LEU A 783 -2.49 -23.59 -27.05
N GLU A 784 -3.05 -24.51 -26.25
CA GLU A 784 -2.38 -25.79 -25.92
C GLU A 784 -3.12 -27.09 -26.32
N SER A 785 -4.06 -27.10 -27.27
CA SER A 785 -4.76 -28.37 -27.62
C SER A 785 -4.72 -28.84 -29.09
N THR A 786 -3.85 -28.30 -29.94
CA THR A 786 -3.71 -28.78 -31.34
C THR A 786 -2.32 -29.25 -31.73
N VAL A 787 -1.62 -30.05 -30.92
CA VAL A 787 -0.54 -30.94 -31.41
C VAL A 787 -0.50 -32.25 -30.61
N SER A 788 -1.45 -33.14 -30.86
CA SER A 788 -1.24 -34.59 -30.68
C SER A 788 -2.19 -35.38 -31.59
N ARG A 789 -2.02 -35.16 -32.90
CA ARG A 789 -2.38 -36.07 -34.00
C ARG A 789 -1.79 -35.47 -35.28
N GLY A 790 -0.58 -35.93 -35.58
CA GLY A 790 0.28 -35.51 -36.68
C GLY A 790 1.65 -36.09 -36.42
#